data_AF-A0A951KXH2-F1
#
_entry.id   AF-A0A951KXH2-F1
#
_cell.length_a   1.000
_cell.length_b   1.000
_cell.length_c   1.000
_cell.angle_alpha   90.00
_cell.angle_beta   90.00
_cell.angle_gamma   90.00
#
_symmetry.space_group_name_H-M   'P 1'
#
loop_
_entity.id
_entity.type
_entity.pdbx_description
1 polymer ?
#
loop_
_entity_poly.entity_id
_entity_poly.type
_entity_poly.pdbx_seq_one_letter_code
_entity_poly.pdbx_strand_id
1 'polypeptide(L)'
;MADLTAVQSLPILLVDDQPENLRTLEAVLAPLGYPLVTSSSGHGALRLLLERDFAMILLDVRMPGLDGLETAQLIKERTRTRDIPIVFLTAARDEVSDIARGYGVGAVDYVLKPFDPELLRSKVAVFAELEANRRALKRSEALLRGAFEAAPIGKTMLDADGRIVRSNPAFAELVGRDTDELAGVAVVDLCADDDRPELTATLQEVMRRPRAWSAGDRPAVDLRLVPRTGAEVWVGMVASAIETAEFAEPLMLAQWIDLTVRRRAEQDRAELLLEQAARVQAEASNERLSKLQSLTTTLDALVLDELLPRLAARLAELFGADMAEVEITGGNEQPIVVRAAGGHVQTGAVQVLAVEEDRWRQVPLVIEGANVGCLRLAVPAGGSFTPTERSLLRDAADRAALAIRRAQLHEQEHRIAVELQRGLIPKSLPSVRGVELAASYEVAGLGVQVGGDWYDAFELPDGRLGVVVGDVTGRGIRAASAMGQLRTLTRAFALAEGGRRTPGEALTLLNRHQLALGDEQLFTIIYAIVDPRECTIAWANGGHPPPLLRASDAACRYVERGNGLMGVEDGVYETFEEHIGSGTTVVLYTDGLIERRGESLDVGLERLAGAARTGPEEAVPLRDHILAALVEPEQRYDDVTAVVARLTA
;
A
#
# COMPACT_ATOMS: atom_id res chain seq x y z
N MET A 1 -8.96 -60.98 -12.84
CA MET A 1 -8.29 -60.33 -13.99
C MET A 1 -8.10 -61.38 -15.05
N ALA A 2 -8.67 -61.22 -16.24
CA ALA A 2 -8.36 -62.10 -17.35
C ALA A 2 -6.84 -62.04 -17.57
N ASP A 3 -6.20 -63.19 -17.67
CA ASP A 3 -4.79 -63.28 -18.00
C ASP A 3 -4.59 -62.61 -19.37
N LEU A 4 -4.07 -61.38 -19.36
CA LEU A 4 -3.78 -60.57 -20.56
C LEU A 4 -2.72 -61.25 -21.46
N THR A 5 -2.14 -62.38 -21.02
CA THR A 5 -1.24 -63.24 -21.78
C THR A 5 -1.85 -64.58 -22.19
N ALA A 6 -3.13 -64.87 -21.89
CA ALA A 6 -3.78 -66.14 -22.22
C ALA A 6 -3.71 -66.43 -23.74
N VAL A 7 -3.01 -67.51 -24.08
CA VAL A 7 -2.85 -67.99 -25.46
C VAL A 7 -4.09 -68.80 -25.84
N GLN A 8 -4.87 -68.33 -26.82
CA GLN A 8 -5.76 -69.25 -27.55
C GLN A 8 -4.87 -70.27 -28.27
N SER A 9 -5.03 -71.55 -27.91
CA SER A 9 -4.31 -72.65 -28.56
C SER A 9 -4.67 -72.67 -30.04
N LEU A 10 -3.69 -72.35 -30.90
CA LEU A 10 -3.89 -72.34 -32.34
C LEU A 10 -4.08 -73.78 -32.83
N PRO A 11 -4.92 -73.98 -33.87
CA PRO A 11 -5.14 -75.30 -34.40
C PRO A 11 -3.89 -75.91 -35.04
N ILE A 12 -3.83 -77.24 -35.07
CA ILE A 12 -2.88 -78.01 -35.88
C ILE A 12 -3.58 -78.38 -37.19
N LEU A 13 -2.93 -78.08 -38.32
CA LEU A 13 -3.43 -78.45 -39.64
C LEU A 13 -2.91 -79.84 -40.01
N LEU A 14 -3.82 -80.78 -40.23
CA LEU A 14 -3.53 -82.13 -40.68
C LEU A 14 -3.89 -82.25 -42.16
N VAL A 15 -2.94 -82.64 -43.01
CA VAL A 15 -3.13 -82.68 -44.46
C VAL A 15 -2.72 -84.05 -44.99
N ASP A 16 -3.68 -84.81 -45.50
CA ASP A 16 -3.49 -86.16 -46.04
C ASP A 16 -4.65 -86.47 -46.98
N ASP A 17 -4.40 -87.07 -48.16
CA ASP A 17 -5.43 -87.34 -49.16
C ASP A 17 -6.36 -88.50 -48.76
N GLN A 18 -5.93 -89.34 -47.83
CA GLN A 18 -6.66 -90.51 -47.35
C GLN A 18 -7.45 -90.19 -46.07
N PRO A 19 -8.80 -90.28 -46.09
CA PRO A 19 -9.64 -90.01 -44.92
C PRO A 19 -9.31 -90.90 -43.70
N GLU A 20 -8.85 -92.12 -43.92
CA GLU A 20 -8.40 -93.05 -42.87
C GLU A 20 -7.19 -92.51 -42.09
N ASN A 21 -6.20 -91.95 -42.79
CA ASN A 21 -4.98 -91.40 -42.17
C ASN A 21 -5.32 -90.17 -41.32
N LEU A 22 -6.19 -89.29 -41.82
CA LEU A 22 -6.67 -88.13 -41.07
C LEU A 22 -7.36 -88.55 -39.75
N ARG A 23 -8.24 -89.56 -39.79
CA ARG A 23 -8.89 -90.09 -38.58
C ARG A 23 -7.88 -90.68 -37.59
N THR A 24 -6.85 -91.37 -38.10
CA THR A 24 -5.76 -91.90 -37.25
C THR A 24 -4.96 -90.78 -36.60
N LEU A 25 -4.58 -89.74 -37.34
CA LEU A 25 -3.88 -88.57 -36.81
C LEU A 25 -4.72 -87.84 -35.75
N GLU A 26 -6.01 -87.65 -36.01
CA GLU A 26 -6.95 -87.07 -35.04
C GLU A 26 -7.01 -87.89 -33.74
N ALA A 27 -7.14 -89.21 -33.84
CA ALA A 27 -7.19 -90.09 -32.68
C ALA A 27 -5.89 -90.09 -31.86
N VAL A 28 -4.74 -90.06 -32.54
CA VAL A 28 -3.41 -90.05 -31.91
C VAL A 28 -3.13 -88.71 -31.21
N LEU A 29 -3.58 -87.60 -31.80
CA LEU A 29 -3.30 -86.25 -31.30
C LEU A 29 -4.36 -85.71 -30.33
N ALA A 30 -5.56 -86.29 -30.30
CA ALA A 30 -6.65 -85.89 -29.39
C ALA A 30 -6.22 -85.70 -27.93
N PRO A 31 -5.34 -86.55 -27.33
CA PRO A 31 -4.89 -86.37 -25.95
C PRO A 31 -4.09 -85.08 -25.69
N LEU A 32 -3.52 -84.45 -26.72
CA LEU A 32 -2.74 -83.21 -26.56
C LEU A 32 -3.62 -81.96 -26.39
N GLY A 33 -4.93 -82.05 -26.66
CA GLY A 33 -5.87 -80.94 -26.43
C GLY A 33 -5.76 -79.75 -27.39
N TYR A 34 -4.94 -79.84 -28.45
CA TYR A 34 -4.91 -78.83 -29.51
C TYR A 34 -6.14 -78.98 -30.42
N PRO A 35 -6.75 -77.86 -30.88
CA PRO A 35 -7.77 -77.93 -31.93
C PRO A 35 -7.18 -78.54 -33.20
N LEU A 36 -7.83 -79.54 -33.78
CA LEU A 36 -7.35 -80.19 -35.01
C LEU A 36 -8.22 -79.75 -36.19
N VAL A 37 -7.59 -79.41 -37.31
CA VAL A 37 -8.28 -79.06 -38.56
C VAL A 37 -7.69 -79.91 -39.67
N THR A 38 -8.54 -80.58 -40.43
CA THR A 38 -8.11 -81.51 -41.47
C THR A 38 -8.31 -80.94 -42.87
N SER A 39 -7.47 -81.39 -43.81
CA SER A 39 -7.61 -81.11 -45.23
C SER A 39 -7.21 -82.33 -46.05
N SER A 40 -7.99 -82.64 -47.09
CA SER A 40 -7.75 -83.80 -47.96
C SER A 40 -6.90 -83.50 -49.21
N SER A 41 -6.33 -82.29 -49.31
CA SER A 41 -5.48 -81.92 -50.44
C SER A 41 -4.60 -80.71 -50.12
N GLY A 42 -3.47 -80.57 -50.82
CA GLY A 42 -2.60 -79.39 -50.71
C GLY A 42 -3.31 -78.06 -51.03
N HIS A 43 -4.18 -78.05 -52.05
CA HIS A 43 -4.99 -76.86 -52.38
C HIS A 43 -5.96 -76.49 -51.25
N GLY A 44 -6.59 -77.48 -50.62
CA GLY A 44 -7.45 -77.28 -49.46
C GLY A 44 -6.67 -76.70 -48.28
N ALA A 45 -5.47 -77.20 -48.01
CA ALA A 45 -4.59 -76.70 -46.96
C ALA A 45 -4.20 -75.23 -47.18
N LEU A 46 -3.80 -74.87 -48.41
CA LEU A 46 -3.49 -73.48 -48.77
C LEU A 46 -4.69 -72.54 -48.62
N ARG A 47 -5.91 -73.01 -48.91
CA ARG A 47 -7.14 -72.23 -48.69
C ARG A 47 -7.39 -72.00 -47.20
N LEU A 48 -7.25 -73.03 -46.37
CA LEU A 48 -7.40 -72.90 -44.92
C LEU A 48 -6.39 -71.92 -44.32
N LEU A 49 -5.15 -71.92 -44.81
CA LEU A 49 -4.10 -70.98 -44.41
C LEU A 49 -4.36 -69.52 -44.80
N LEU A 50 -5.31 -69.26 -45.72
CA LEU A 50 -5.80 -67.91 -46.01
C LEU A 50 -6.83 -67.44 -44.97
N GLU A 51 -7.57 -68.36 -44.37
CA GLU A 51 -8.71 -68.06 -43.49
C GLU A 51 -8.31 -68.01 -42.00
N ARG A 52 -7.29 -68.78 -41.58
CA ARG A 52 -6.85 -68.83 -40.17
C ARG A 52 -5.37 -69.17 -40.02
N ASP A 53 -4.84 -68.86 -38.84
CA ASP A 53 -3.48 -69.24 -38.43
C ASP A 53 -3.45 -70.62 -37.78
N PHE A 54 -2.31 -71.32 -37.91
CA PHE A 54 -2.07 -72.64 -37.34
C PHE A 54 -0.78 -72.65 -36.52
N ALA A 55 -0.75 -73.47 -35.47
CA ALA A 55 0.44 -73.70 -34.64
C ALA A 55 1.52 -74.46 -35.42
N MET A 56 1.09 -75.47 -36.19
CA MET A 56 1.95 -76.27 -37.05
C MET A 56 1.13 -77.01 -38.11
N ILE A 57 1.82 -77.60 -39.08
CA ILE A 57 1.23 -78.38 -40.18
C ILE A 57 1.85 -79.78 -40.19
N LEU A 58 1.02 -80.81 -40.09
CA LEU A 58 1.37 -82.19 -40.44
C LEU A 58 0.95 -82.42 -41.88
N LEU A 59 1.91 -82.68 -42.76
CA LEU A 59 1.69 -82.69 -44.20
C LEU A 59 2.16 -84.01 -44.80
N ASP A 60 1.25 -84.75 -45.41
CA ASP A 60 1.61 -85.91 -46.21
C ASP A 60 2.40 -85.49 -47.45
N VAL A 61 3.45 -86.26 -47.78
CA VAL A 61 4.30 -85.96 -48.94
C VAL A 61 3.60 -86.34 -50.26
N ARG A 62 2.80 -87.40 -50.28
CA ARG A 62 2.33 -88.08 -51.50
C ARG A 62 0.82 -87.91 -51.69
N MET A 63 0.42 -86.74 -52.17
CA MET A 63 -0.99 -86.43 -52.45
C MET A 63 -1.27 -86.23 -53.95
N PRO A 64 -2.47 -86.57 -54.45
CA PRO A 64 -2.88 -86.29 -55.83
C PRO A 64 -2.97 -84.78 -56.13
N GLY A 65 -2.51 -84.39 -57.32
CA GLY A 65 -2.54 -83.01 -57.77
C GLY A 65 -1.34 -82.24 -57.26
N LEU A 66 -1.53 -81.38 -56.25
CA LEU A 66 -0.45 -80.61 -55.62
C LEU A 66 0.14 -81.46 -54.49
N ASP A 67 1.39 -81.89 -54.66
CA ASP A 67 2.04 -82.78 -53.70
C ASP A 67 2.43 -82.05 -52.41
N GLY A 68 2.87 -82.79 -51.38
CA GLY A 68 3.23 -82.21 -50.09
C GLY A 68 4.45 -81.28 -50.14
N LEU A 69 5.44 -81.59 -50.98
CA LEU A 69 6.65 -80.76 -51.11
C LEU A 69 6.34 -79.43 -51.81
N GLU A 70 5.59 -79.47 -52.90
CA GLU A 70 5.09 -78.29 -53.63
C GLU A 70 4.18 -77.44 -52.74
N THR A 71 3.30 -78.10 -51.96
CA THR A 71 2.45 -77.42 -50.98
C THR A 71 3.29 -76.69 -49.93
N ALA A 72 4.28 -77.36 -49.34
CA ALA A 72 5.18 -76.74 -48.36
C ALA A 72 5.95 -75.55 -48.95
N GLN A 73 6.43 -75.67 -50.20
CA GLN A 73 7.14 -74.58 -50.87
C GLN A 73 6.26 -73.33 -50.99
N LEU A 74 5.00 -73.49 -51.43
CA LEU A 74 4.04 -72.39 -51.54
C LEU A 74 3.69 -71.77 -50.17
N ILE A 75 3.69 -72.57 -49.10
CA ILE A 75 3.52 -72.07 -47.73
C ILE A 75 4.70 -71.20 -47.30
N LYS A 76 5.92 -71.62 -47.67
CA LYS A 76 7.18 -70.96 -47.29
C LYS A 76 7.50 -69.69 -48.09
N GLU A 77 6.95 -69.54 -49.29
CA GLU A 77 7.14 -68.33 -50.10
C GLU A 77 6.36 -67.11 -49.53
N ARG A 78 5.25 -67.33 -48.83
CA ARG A 78 4.36 -66.25 -48.35
C ARG A 78 4.78 -65.70 -46.98
N THR A 79 4.89 -64.37 -46.85
CA THR A 79 5.30 -63.67 -45.61
C THR A 79 4.47 -64.06 -44.39
N ARG A 80 3.17 -64.30 -44.56
CA ARG A 80 2.27 -64.63 -43.44
C ARG A 80 2.43 -66.06 -42.93
N THR A 81 2.80 -67.01 -43.78
CA THR A 81 2.76 -68.46 -43.47
C THR A 81 4.13 -69.12 -43.44
N ARG A 82 5.19 -68.41 -43.87
CA ARG A 82 6.54 -68.97 -43.97
C ARG A 82 7.14 -69.47 -42.67
N ASP A 83 6.77 -68.85 -41.55
CA ASP A 83 7.28 -69.19 -40.23
C ASP A 83 6.57 -70.40 -39.61
N ILE A 84 5.45 -70.88 -40.19
CA ILE A 84 4.70 -72.00 -39.60
C ILE A 84 5.54 -73.28 -39.73
N PRO A 85 5.77 -74.02 -38.63
CA PRO A 85 6.52 -75.27 -38.66
C PRO A 85 5.74 -76.35 -39.43
N ILE A 86 6.42 -77.02 -40.37
CA ILE A 86 5.87 -78.11 -41.18
C ILE A 86 6.61 -79.40 -40.84
N VAL A 87 5.87 -80.43 -40.46
CA VAL A 87 6.39 -81.79 -40.25
C VAL A 87 5.82 -82.70 -41.32
N PHE A 88 6.69 -83.32 -42.10
CA PHE A 88 6.26 -84.22 -43.17
C PHE A 88 5.89 -85.60 -42.64
N LEU A 89 4.82 -86.17 -43.17
CA LEU A 89 4.46 -87.58 -42.98
C LEU A 89 4.86 -88.34 -44.26
N THR A 90 5.76 -89.32 -44.13
CA THR A 90 6.41 -90.02 -45.27
C THR A 90 6.39 -91.52 -45.06
N ALA A 91 6.31 -92.34 -46.11
CA ALA A 91 6.27 -93.80 -46.00
C ALA A 91 7.68 -94.40 -45.84
N ALA A 92 7.79 -95.54 -45.15
CA ALA A 92 9.06 -96.24 -44.94
C ALA A 92 9.80 -96.71 -46.23
N ARG A 93 9.18 -96.56 -47.41
CA ARG A 93 9.77 -96.89 -48.73
C ARG A 93 10.26 -95.66 -49.50
N ASP A 94 10.09 -94.46 -48.95
CA ASP A 94 10.51 -93.23 -49.63
C ASP A 94 12.04 -93.12 -49.63
N GLU A 95 12.61 -92.71 -50.77
CA GLU A 95 14.06 -92.64 -50.95
C GLU A 95 14.67 -91.50 -50.09
N VAL A 96 15.94 -91.66 -49.67
CA VAL A 96 16.70 -90.63 -48.93
C VAL A 96 16.65 -89.24 -49.62
N SER A 97 16.41 -89.21 -50.93
CA SER A 97 16.24 -88.00 -51.75
C SER A 97 15.03 -87.15 -51.33
N ASP A 98 13.90 -87.75 -50.95
CA ASP A 98 12.68 -87.00 -50.62
C ASP A 98 12.76 -86.35 -49.24
N ILE A 99 13.44 -86.99 -48.28
CA ILE A 99 13.74 -86.41 -46.96
C ILE A 99 14.71 -85.22 -47.11
N ALA A 100 15.75 -85.35 -47.94
CA ALA A 100 16.69 -84.27 -48.21
C ALA A 100 16.03 -83.06 -48.89
N ARG A 101 15.13 -83.30 -49.87
CA ARG A 101 14.33 -82.24 -50.50
C ARG A 101 13.38 -81.56 -49.51
N GLY A 102 12.74 -82.32 -48.61
CA GLY A 102 11.85 -81.78 -47.58
C GLY A 102 12.53 -80.78 -46.64
N TYR A 103 13.75 -81.07 -46.19
CA TYR A 103 14.55 -80.09 -45.44
C TYR A 103 14.95 -78.88 -46.29
N GLY A 104 15.26 -79.09 -47.58
CA GLY A 104 15.55 -78.00 -48.53
C GLY A 104 14.39 -77.03 -48.76
N VAL A 105 13.15 -77.48 -48.59
CA VAL A 105 11.93 -76.65 -48.67
C VAL A 105 11.59 -75.97 -47.34
N GLY A 106 12.29 -76.30 -46.25
CA GLY A 106 12.15 -75.64 -44.95
C GLY A 106 11.19 -76.33 -43.96
N ALA A 107 10.98 -77.65 -44.10
CA ALA A 107 10.34 -78.45 -43.05
C ALA A 107 11.23 -78.57 -41.82
N VAL A 108 10.61 -78.63 -40.64
CA VAL A 108 11.32 -78.69 -39.35
C VAL A 108 11.62 -80.12 -38.93
N ASP A 109 10.85 -81.10 -39.42
CA ASP A 109 11.00 -82.51 -39.08
C ASP A 109 10.22 -83.43 -40.05
N TYR A 110 10.40 -84.74 -39.91
CA TYR A 110 9.63 -85.76 -40.62
C TYR A 110 9.25 -86.94 -39.70
N VAL A 111 8.17 -87.63 -40.04
CA VAL A 111 7.65 -88.79 -39.33
C VAL A 111 7.31 -89.90 -40.31
N LEU A 112 7.85 -91.10 -40.07
CA LEU A 112 7.70 -92.27 -40.94
C LEU A 112 6.39 -93.02 -40.67
N LYS A 113 5.67 -93.41 -41.73
CA LYS A 113 4.46 -94.26 -41.69
C LYS A 113 4.84 -95.76 -41.82
N PRO A 114 4.28 -96.67 -40.99
CA PRO A 114 3.41 -96.40 -39.84
C PRO A 114 4.19 -95.74 -38.68
N PHE A 115 3.61 -94.70 -38.07
CA PHE A 115 4.27 -93.90 -37.04
C PHE A 115 4.00 -94.42 -35.63
N ASP A 116 4.97 -94.23 -34.74
CA ASP A 116 4.79 -94.41 -33.31
C ASP A 116 3.91 -93.26 -32.75
N PRO A 117 2.75 -93.56 -32.14
CA PRO A 117 1.86 -92.56 -31.55
C PRO A 117 2.49 -91.69 -30.46
N GLU A 118 3.46 -92.21 -29.69
CA GLU A 118 4.16 -91.44 -28.65
C GLU A 118 5.19 -90.49 -29.26
N LEU A 119 5.93 -90.96 -30.28
CA LEU A 119 6.90 -90.15 -31.00
C LEU A 119 6.21 -88.97 -31.72
N LEU A 120 5.10 -89.24 -32.42
CA LEU A 120 4.34 -88.20 -33.12
C LEU A 120 3.77 -87.17 -32.14
N ARG A 121 3.16 -87.62 -31.03
CA ARG A 121 2.65 -86.71 -29.99
C ARG A 121 3.75 -85.83 -29.41
N SER A 122 4.93 -86.40 -29.12
CA SER A 122 6.06 -85.66 -28.55
C SER A 122 6.57 -84.59 -29.52
N LYS A 123 6.75 -84.93 -30.80
CA LYS A 123 7.19 -83.96 -31.83
C LYS A 123 6.18 -82.83 -31.99
N VAL A 124 4.89 -83.15 -32.07
CA VAL A 124 3.82 -82.16 -32.18
C VAL A 124 3.81 -81.22 -30.96
N ALA A 125 3.91 -81.76 -29.74
CA ALA A 125 3.92 -80.96 -28.53
C ALA A 125 5.09 -79.95 -28.50
N VAL A 126 6.31 -80.40 -28.82
CA VAL A 126 7.52 -79.55 -28.81
C VAL A 126 7.39 -78.39 -29.81
N PHE A 127 7.01 -78.68 -31.05
CA PHE A 127 6.94 -77.62 -32.07
C PHE A 127 5.77 -76.66 -31.85
N ALA A 128 4.63 -77.14 -31.36
CA ALA A 128 3.51 -76.26 -30.98
C ALA A 128 3.87 -75.34 -29.80
N GLU A 129 4.60 -75.86 -28.80
CA GLU A 129 5.06 -75.08 -27.64
C GLU A 129 6.11 -74.02 -28.04
N LEU A 130 7.07 -74.38 -28.90
CA LEU A 130 8.09 -73.44 -29.39
C LEU A 130 7.46 -72.25 -30.15
N GLU A 131 6.47 -72.50 -31.00
CA GLU A 131 5.77 -71.43 -31.72
C GLU A 131 4.92 -70.56 -30.77
N ALA A 132 4.29 -71.17 -29.76
CA ALA A 132 3.57 -70.43 -28.72
C ALA A 132 4.52 -69.48 -27.94
N ASN A 133 5.69 -69.97 -27.53
CA ASN A 133 6.71 -69.18 -26.83
C ASN A 133 7.27 -68.04 -27.70
N ARG A 134 7.57 -68.30 -28.98
CA ARG A 134 8.05 -67.28 -29.92
C ARG A 134 7.03 -66.13 -30.08
N ARG A 135 5.74 -66.46 -30.18
CA ARG A 135 4.67 -65.44 -30.27
C ARG A 135 4.45 -64.71 -28.95
N ALA A 136 4.52 -65.41 -27.81
CA ALA A 136 4.42 -64.78 -26.49
C ALA A 136 5.54 -63.75 -26.27
N LEU A 137 6.78 -64.07 -26.65
CA LEU A 137 7.91 -63.15 -26.59
C LEU A 137 7.68 -61.89 -27.45
N LYS A 138 7.31 -62.07 -28.73
CA LYS A 138 7.01 -60.93 -29.64
C LYS A 138 5.89 -60.04 -29.08
N ARG A 139 4.87 -60.61 -28.44
CA ARG A 139 3.77 -59.85 -27.80
C ARG A 139 4.23 -59.11 -26.56
N SER A 140 5.02 -59.76 -25.71
CA SER A 140 5.59 -59.14 -24.51
C SER A 140 6.47 -57.94 -24.87
N GLU A 141 7.34 -58.10 -25.89
CA GLU A 141 8.17 -57.02 -26.42
C GLU A 141 7.33 -55.87 -26.98
N ALA A 142 6.30 -56.17 -27.79
CA ALA A 142 5.41 -55.16 -28.34
C ALA A 142 4.64 -54.41 -27.24
N LEU A 143 4.21 -55.11 -26.18
CA LEU A 143 3.52 -54.51 -25.03
C LEU A 143 4.44 -53.57 -24.24
N LEU A 144 5.66 -54.02 -23.90
CA LEU A 144 6.65 -53.21 -23.19
C LEU A 144 7.04 -51.96 -23.98
N ARG A 145 7.27 -52.12 -25.30
CA ARG A 145 7.52 -51.00 -26.21
C ARG A 145 6.35 -50.02 -26.22
N GLY A 146 5.12 -50.52 -26.38
CA GLY A 146 3.91 -49.69 -26.37
C GLY A 146 3.72 -48.94 -25.05
N ALA A 147 4.00 -49.57 -23.91
CA ALA A 147 3.90 -48.94 -22.59
C ALA A 147 4.97 -47.86 -22.34
N PHE A 148 6.14 -47.97 -22.99
CA PHE A 148 7.16 -46.92 -22.98
C PHE A 148 6.77 -45.75 -23.88
N GLU A 149 6.37 -46.04 -25.12
CA GLU A 149 6.03 -45.03 -26.14
C GLU A 149 4.75 -44.25 -25.82
N ALA A 150 3.68 -44.92 -25.39
CA ALA A 150 2.39 -44.31 -25.13
C ALA A 150 2.28 -43.61 -23.76
N ALA A 151 3.37 -43.54 -22.99
CA ALA A 151 3.36 -42.88 -21.69
C ALA A 151 3.16 -41.36 -21.87
N PRO A 152 2.21 -40.74 -21.12
CA PRO A 152 1.92 -39.31 -21.23
C PRO A 152 2.97 -38.41 -20.57
N ILE A 153 3.96 -39.02 -19.92
CA ILE A 153 5.11 -38.34 -19.31
C ILE A 153 6.36 -38.64 -20.12
N GLY A 154 7.31 -37.72 -20.12
CA GLY A 154 8.60 -37.96 -20.76
C GLY A 154 9.30 -39.14 -20.13
N LYS A 155 9.80 -40.07 -20.94
CA LYS A 155 10.61 -41.21 -20.50
C LYS A 155 11.85 -41.31 -21.36
N THR A 156 12.99 -41.49 -20.72
CA THR A 156 14.26 -41.76 -21.39
C THR A 156 14.93 -42.96 -20.76
N MET A 157 15.52 -43.80 -21.61
CA MET A 157 16.47 -44.82 -21.20
C MET A 157 17.86 -44.27 -21.43
N LEU A 158 18.69 -44.28 -20.40
CA LEU A 158 20.03 -43.72 -20.39
C LEU A 158 21.08 -44.82 -20.20
N ASP A 159 22.26 -44.64 -20.78
CA ASP A 159 23.43 -45.47 -20.47
C ASP A 159 24.12 -45.03 -19.16
N ALA A 160 25.22 -45.69 -18.79
CA ALA A 160 25.97 -45.40 -17.57
C ALA A 160 26.56 -43.98 -17.53
N ASP A 161 26.78 -43.36 -18.69
CA ASP A 161 27.31 -42.00 -18.83
C ASP A 161 26.18 -40.94 -18.91
N GLY A 162 24.91 -41.36 -18.82
CA GLY A 162 23.76 -40.48 -18.88
C GLY A 162 23.38 -40.03 -20.30
N ARG A 163 23.83 -40.74 -21.34
CA ARG A 163 23.40 -40.49 -22.73
C ARG A 163 22.11 -41.24 -23.03
N ILE A 164 21.26 -40.61 -23.82
CA ILE A 164 19.96 -41.16 -24.19
C ILE A 164 20.17 -42.32 -25.16
N VAL A 165 19.88 -43.54 -24.71
CA VAL A 165 19.78 -44.72 -25.56
C VAL A 165 18.44 -44.72 -26.30
N ARG A 166 17.37 -44.28 -25.62
CA ARG A 166 16.03 -44.20 -26.20
C ARG A 166 15.17 -43.17 -25.48
N SER A 167 14.31 -42.47 -26.20
CA SER A 167 13.28 -41.59 -25.62
C SER A 167 11.90 -41.93 -26.17
N ASN A 168 10.85 -41.57 -25.41
CA ASN A 168 9.48 -41.65 -25.90
C ASN A 168 9.04 -40.31 -26.54
N PRO A 169 7.94 -40.30 -27.32
CA PRO A 169 7.42 -39.09 -27.94
C PRO A 169 7.14 -37.94 -26.96
N ALA A 170 6.66 -38.22 -25.75
CA ALA A 170 6.39 -37.17 -24.76
C ALA A 170 7.67 -36.42 -24.31
N PHE A 171 8.81 -37.12 -24.19
CA PHE A 171 10.08 -36.45 -23.89
C PHE A 171 10.61 -35.66 -25.09
N ALA A 172 10.48 -36.22 -26.30
CA ALA A 172 10.80 -35.54 -27.55
C ALA A 172 10.05 -34.21 -27.71
N GLU A 173 8.76 -34.19 -27.38
CA GLU A 173 7.94 -32.98 -27.37
C GLU A 173 8.44 -31.95 -26.34
N LEU A 174 8.76 -32.39 -25.10
CA LEU A 174 9.28 -31.52 -24.04
C LEU A 174 10.55 -30.76 -24.47
N VAL A 175 11.44 -31.40 -25.23
CA VAL A 175 12.71 -30.80 -25.68
C VAL A 175 12.66 -30.25 -27.12
N GLY A 176 11.55 -30.44 -27.83
CA GLY A 176 11.34 -29.98 -29.20
C GLY A 176 12.31 -30.62 -30.21
N ARG A 177 12.59 -31.92 -30.07
CA ARG A 177 13.46 -32.71 -30.96
C ARG A 177 12.83 -34.06 -31.24
N ASP A 178 13.11 -34.64 -32.41
CA ASP A 178 12.63 -35.98 -32.73
C ASP A 178 13.35 -37.05 -31.90
N THR A 179 12.71 -38.20 -31.67
CA THR A 179 13.28 -39.30 -30.86
C THR A 179 14.60 -39.81 -31.43
N ASP A 180 14.76 -39.80 -32.75
CA ASP A 180 15.97 -40.25 -33.43
C ASP A 180 17.14 -39.24 -33.27
N GLU A 181 16.84 -37.94 -33.17
CA GLU A 181 17.85 -36.89 -32.92
C GLU A 181 18.40 -36.94 -31.48
N LEU A 182 17.65 -37.57 -30.56
CA LEU A 182 18.00 -37.64 -29.15
C LEU A 182 18.93 -38.80 -28.82
N ALA A 183 19.00 -39.83 -29.68
CA ALA A 183 19.88 -40.97 -29.46
C ALA A 183 21.36 -40.53 -29.38
N GLY A 184 22.04 -40.90 -28.30
CA GLY A 184 23.44 -40.57 -28.01
C GLY A 184 23.67 -39.18 -27.40
N VAL A 185 22.65 -38.32 -27.31
CA VAL A 185 22.74 -37.00 -26.66
C VAL A 185 22.87 -37.19 -25.15
N ALA A 186 23.81 -36.49 -24.51
CA ALA A 186 23.92 -36.48 -23.06
C ALA A 186 22.76 -35.67 -22.49
N VAL A 187 21.98 -36.27 -21.58
CA VAL A 187 20.74 -35.63 -21.11
C VAL A 187 21.01 -34.33 -20.32
N VAL A 188 22.20 -34.23 -19.72
CA VAL A 188 22.72 -33.02 -19.06
C VAL A 188 22.97 -31.85 -20.02
N ASP A 189 23.11 -32.09 -21.32
CA ASP A 189 23.23 -31.01 -22.32
C ASP A 189 21.88 -30.41 -22.70
N LEU A 190 20.77 -31.01 -22.23
CA LEU A 190 19.42 -30.54 -22.46
C LEU A 190 18.88 -29.70 -21.30
N CYS A 191 19.61 -29.57 -20.18
CA CYS A 191 19.21 -28.73 -19.06
C CYS A 191 19.93 -27.38 -19.04
N ALA A 192 19.36 -26.41 -18.30
CA ALA A 192 19.97 -25.12 -18.07
C ALA A 192 21.32 -25.28 -17.37
N ASP A 193 22.28 -24.39 -17.67
CA ASP A 193 23.67 -24.52 -17.23
C ASP A 193 23.81 -24.61 -15.70
N ASP A 194 22.98 -23.87 -14.96
CA ASP A 194 22.96 -23.87 -13.49
C ASP A 194 22.49 -25.21 -12.90
N ASP A 195 21.66 -25.96 -13.63
CA ASP A 195 21.00 -27.18 -13.14
C ASP A 195 21.78 -28.46 -13.53
N ARG A 196 22.79 -28.35 -14.42
CA ARG A 196 23.64 -29.47 -14.87
C ARG A 196 24.36 -30.20 -13.73
N PRO A 197 24.95 -29.52 -12.71
CA PRO A 197 25.67 -30.21 -11.63
C PRO A 197 24.74 -31.07 -10.79
N GLU A 198 23.53 -30.57 -10.50
CA GLU A 198 22.53 -31.28 -9.70
C GLU A 198 22.03 -32.53 -10.42
N LEU A 199 21.67 -32.40 -11.70
CA LEU A 199 21.29 -33.54 -12.53
C LEU A 199 22.39 -34.61 -12.63
N THR A 200 23.64 -34.17 -12.83
CA THR A 200 24.79 -35.08 -12.90
C THR A 200 24.95 -35.87 -11.60
N ALA A 201 24.84 -35.20 -10.45
CA ALA A 201 24.91 -35.84 -9.14
C ALA A 201 23.76 -36.85 -8.93
N THR A 202 22.54 -36.49 -9.32
CA THR A 202 21.38 -37.39 -9.25
C THR A 202 21.58 -38.65 -10.09
N LEU A 203 22.06 -38.52 -11.33
CA LEU A 203 22.32 -39.67 -12.21
C LEU A 203 23.42 -40.59 -11.64
N GLN A 204 24.52 -40.00 -11.14
CA GLN A 204 25.60 -40.75 -10.47
C GLN A 204 25.11 -41.49 -9.21
N GLU A 205 24.20 -40.88 -8.45
CA GLU A 205 23.62 -41.50 -7.26
C GLU A 205 22.75 -42.70 -7.60
N VAL A 206 21.91 -42.60 -8.64
CA VAL A 206 21.10 -43.72 -9.14
C VAL A 206 21.99 -44.90 -9.52
N MET A 207 23.12 -44.65 -10.18
CA MET A 207 24.09 -45.67 -10.57
C MET A 207 24.83 -46.31 -9.39
N ARG A 208 25.16 -45.52 -8.37
CA ARG A 208 25.92 -46.01 -7.20
C ARG A 208 25.08 -46.87 -6.25
N ARG A 209 23.75 -46.67 -6.21
CA ARG A 209 22.83 -47.34 -5.27
C ARG A 209 21.60 -47.95 -5.97
N PRO A 210 21.75 -48.95 -6.84
CA PRO A 210 20.63 -49.45 -7.64
C PRO A 210 19.53 -50.18 -6.84
N ARG A 211 19.79 -50.65 -5.61
CA ARG A 211 18.84 -51.47 -4.80
C ARG A 211 18.30 -50.81 -3.52
N ALA A 212 18.53 -49.52 -3.29
CA ALA A 212 18.32 -48.92 -1.97
C ALA A 212 17.00 -48.13 -1.79
N TRP A 213 16.14 -48.05 -2.81
CA TRP A 213 15.08 -47.04 -2.83
C TRP A 213 13.69 -47.60 -2.47
N SER A 214 13.17 -47.20 -1.32
CA SER A 214 11.75 -47.34 -0.96
C SER A 214 10.89 -46.30 -1.70
N ALA A 215 9.56 -46.45 -1.68
CA ALA A 215 8.62 -45.69 -2.51
C ALA A 215 8.57 -44.16 -2.29
N GLY A 216 9.42 -43.58 -1.44
CA GLY A 216 9.51 -42.14 -1.19
C GLY A 216 10.93 -41.55 -1.20
N ASP A 217 11.96 -42.36 -1.43
CA ASP A 217 13.37 -41.93 -1.27
C ASP A 217 14.12 -41.87 -2.60
N ARG A 218 13.44 -42.08 -3.74
CA ARG A 218 14.08 -42.14 -5.06
C ARG A 218 14.75 -40.81 -5.41
N PRO A 219 15.94 -40.83 -6.05
CA PRO A 219 16.59 -39.61 -6.51
C PRO A 219 15.67 -38.85 -7.44
N ALA A 220 15.31 -37.65 -7.03
CA ALA A 220 14.45 -36.74 -7.75
C ALA A 220 15.06 -35.35 -7.73
N VAL A 221 14.90 -34.62 -8.83
CA VAL A 221 15.40 -33.25 -8.97
C VAL A 221 14.42 -32.45 -9.81
N ASP A 222 14.14 -31.23 -9.36
CA ASP A 222 13.42 -30.24 -10.15
C ASP A 222 14.46 -29.39 -10.88
N LEU A 223 14.39 -29.32 -12.20
CA LEU A 223 15.35 -28.60 -13.04
C LEU A 223 14.67 -27.97 -14.25
N ARG A 224 15.41 -27.18 -15.00
CA ARG A 224 14.94 -26.59 -16.25
C ARG A 224 15.57 -27.29 -17.44
N LEU A 225 14.73 -27.77 -18.35
CA LEU A 225 15.16 -28.17 -19.68
C LEU A 225 15.16 -26.94 -20.60
N VAL A 226 16.07 -26.94 -21.57
CA VAL A 226 16.20 -25.92 -22.61
C VAL A 226 15.83 -26.58 -23.95
N PRO A 227 14.56 -26.50 -24.37
CA PRO A 227 14.11 -27.05 -25.64
C PRO A 227 14.76 -26.31 -26.82
N ARG A 228 14.67 -26.88 -28.02
CA ARG A 228 15.16 -26.25 -29.26
C ARG A 228 14.53 -24.89 -29.55
N THR A 229 13.34 -24.61 -29.01
CA THR A 229 12.63 -23.33 -29.09
C THR A 229 13.29 -22.21 -28.27
N GLY A 230 14.16 -22.57 -27.32
CA GLY A 230 14.90 -21.63 -26.45
C GLY A 230 14.18 -21.20 -25.17
N ALA A 231 12.90 -21.53 -25.00
CA ALA A 231 12.15 -21.18 -23.79
C ALA A 231 12.27 -22.29 -22.74
N GLU A 232 12.83 -21.97 -21.57
CA GLU A 232 13.03 -22.93 -20.47
C GLU A 232 11.71 -23.57 -20.01
N VAL A 233 11.74 -24.89 -19.80
CA VAL A 233 10.61 -25.69 -19.30
C VAL A 233 11.01 -26.30 -17.97
N TRP A 234 10.23 -26.03 -16.92
CA TRP A 234 10.46 -26.64 -15.62
C TRP A 234 10.01 -28.09 -15.63
N VAL A 235 10.89 -29.00 -15.21
CA VAL A 235 10.58 -30.43 -15.12
C VAL A 235 11.04 -31.03 -13.80
N GLY A 236 10.29 -32.00 -13.31
CA GLY A 236 10.73 -32.92 -12.26
C GLY A 236 11.26 -34.20 -12.92
N MET A 237 12.52 -34.55 -12.63
CA MET A 237 13.11 -35.81 -13.05
C MET A 237 13.10 -36.80 -11.90
N VAL A 238 12.67 -38.03 -12.16
CA VAL A 238 12.90 -39.20 -11.28
C VAL A 238 13.57 -40.30 -12.07
N ALA A 239 14.66 -40.87 -11.55
CA ALA A 239 15.41 -41.90 -12.25
C ALA A 239 15.58 -43.18 -11.41
N SER A 240 15.66 -44.31 -12.10
CA SER A 240 15.87 -45.64 -11.51
C SER A 240 16.78 -46.49 -12.39
N ALA A 241 17.66 -47.29 -11.78
CA ALA A 241 18.50 -48.24 -12.51
C ALA A 241 17.68 -49.46 -12.98
N ILE A 242 18.02 -49.98 -14.16
CA ILE A 242 17.52 -51.23 -14.72
C ILE A 242 18.64 -52.27 -14.60
N GLU A 243 18.49 -53.23 -13.70
CA GLU A 243 19.42 -54.37 -13.56
C GLU A 243 18.89 -55.60 -14.30
N THR A 244 19.61 -56.09 -15.30
CA THR A 244 19.44 -57.45 -15.83
C THR A 244 20.81 -58.04 -16.20
N ALA A 245 20.97 -59.35 -15.99
CA ALA A 245 22.17 -60.08 -16.36
C ALA A 245 22.35 -60.23 -17.88
N GLU A 246 21.34 -59.84 -18.66
CA GLU A 246 21.33 -59.95 -20.13
C GLU A 246 21.95 -58.73 -20.83
N PHE A 247 22.13 -57.60 -20.15
CA PHE A 247 22.80 -56.42 -20.73
C PHE A 247 24.28 -56.38 -20.34
N ALA A 248 25.13 -56.00 -21.29
CA ALA A 248 26.57 -55.83 -21.08
C ALA A 248 26.88 -54.60 -20.20
N GLU A 249 26.02 -53.59 -20.22
CA GLU A 249 26.14 -52.35 -19.46
C GLU A 249 24.83 -52.01 -18.75
N PRO A 250 24.89 -51.39 -17.55
CA PRO A 250 23.70 -50.98 -16.80
C PRO A 250 22.99 -49.81 -17.48
N LEU A 251 21.65 -49.86 -17.52
CA LEU A 251 20.80 -48.80 -18.06
C LEU A 251 20.00 -48.10 -16.95
N MET A 252 19.57 -46.88 -17.18
CA MET A 252 18.69 -46.13 -16.30
C MET A 252 17.39 -45.77 -17.01
N LEU A 253 16.25 -45.87 -16.32
CA LEU A 253 14.98 -45.29 -16.75
C LEU A 253 14.77 -43.98 -15.99
N ALA A 254 14.76 -42.85 -16.71
CA ALA A 254 14.38 -41.55 -16.18
C ALA A 254 13.00 -41.14 -16.68
N GLN A 255 12.22 -40.55 -15.79
CA GLN A 255 10.89 -40.00 -16.03
C GLN A 255 10.94 -38.49 -15.83
N TRP A 256 10.28 -37.75 -16.72
CA TRP A 256 10.31 -36.30 -16.81
C TRP A 256 8.87 -35.78 -16.80
N ILE A 257 8.54 -34.99 -15.80
CA ILE A 257 7.20 -34.43 -15.61
C ILE A 257 7.28 -32.92 -15.76
N ASP A 258 6.48 -32.33 -16.65
CA ASP A 258 6.38 -30.87 -16.78
C ASP A 258 5.76 -30.25 -15.51
N LEU A 259 6.49 -29.33 -14.89
CA LEU A 259 6.10 -28.58 -13.69
C LEU A 259 5.76 -27.12 -14.01
N THR A 260 5.84 -26.68 -15.27
CA THR A 260 5.72 -25.28 -15.68
C THR A 260 4.38 -24.67 -15.27
N VAL A 261 3.26 -25.37 -15.51
CA VAL A 261 1.91 -24.90 -15.12
C VAL A 261 1.80 -24.80 -13.59
N ARG A 262 2.32 -25.80 -12.88
CA ARG A 262 2.27 -25.84 -11.41
C ARG A 262 3.08 -24.71 -10.78
N ARG A 263 4.32 -24.49 -11.25
CA ARG A 263 5.21 -23.43 -10.75
C ARG A 263 4.64 -22.03 -11.00
N ARG A 264 4.03 -21.77 -12.17
CA ARG A 264 3.34 -20.50 -12.46
C ARG A 264 2.17 -20.26 -11.50
N ALA A 265 1.32 -21.26 -11.28
CA ALA A 265 0.18 -21.14 -10.38
C ALA A 265 0.58 -20.90 -8.91
N GLU A 266 1.68 -21.51 -8.45
CA GLU A 266 2.24 -21.26 -7.12
C GLU A 266 2.76 -19.82 -6.98
N GLN A 267 3.39 -19.28 -8.03
CA GLN A 267 3.88 -17.90 -8.06
C GLN A 267 2.74 -16.88 -8.07
N ASP A 268 1.74 -17.06 -8.94
CA ASP A 268 0.56 -16.18 -9.01
C ASP A 268 -0.20 -16.13 -7.66
N ARG A 269 -0.29 -17.27 -6.97
CA ARG A 269 -0.92 -17.35 -5.65
C ARG A 269 -0.12 -16.60 -4.58
N ALA A 270 1.20 -16.64 -4.63
CA ALA A 270 2.05 -15.92 -3.68
C ALA A 270 1.93 -14.39 -3.88
N GLU A 271 1.89 -13.93 -5.13
CA GLU A 271 1.68 -12.50 -5.45
C GLU A 271 0.32 -12.00 -4.97
N LEU A 272 -0.76 -12.76 -5.23
CA LEU A 272 -2.11 -12.39 -4.76
C LEU A 272 -2.19 -12.28 -3.23
N LEU A 273 -1.52 -13.17 -2.49
CA LEU A 273 -1.49 -13.12 -1.03
C LEU A 273 -0.74 -11.89 -0.51
N LEU A 274 0.37 -11.50 -1.16
CA LEU A 274 1.09 -10.27 -0.83
C LEU A 274 0.24 -9.04 -1.11
N GLU A 275 -0.46 -9.00 -2.23
CA GLU A 275 -1.37 -7.90 -2.59
C GLU A 275 -2.54 -7.77 -1.60
N GLN A 276 -3.16 -8.90 -1.23
CA GLN A 276 -4.23 -8.92 -0.22
C GLN A 276 -3.75 -8.47 1.16
N ALA A 277 -2.56 -8.92 1.59
CA ALA A 277 -1.96 -8.48 2.85
C ALA A 277 -1.66 -6.97 2.84
N ALA A 278 -1.10 -6.45 1.73
CA ALA A 278 -0.84 -5.03 1.55
C ALA A 278 -2.13 -4.20 1.58
N ARG A 279 -3.21 -4.69 0.97
CA ARG A 279 -4.52 -4.02 0.98
C ARG A 279 -5.14 -3.98 2.37
N VAL A 280 -5.16 -5.09 3.10
CA VAL A 280 -5.67 -5.13 4.49
C VAL A 280 -4.86 -4.18 5.38
N GLN A 281 -3.54 -4.15 5.21
CA GLN A 281 -2.68 -3.22 5.95
C GLN A 281 -2.96 -1.75 5.57
N ALA A 282 -3.15 -1.44 4.29
CA ALA A 282 -3.48 -0.10 3.82
C ALA A 282 -4.85 0.38 4.32
N GLU A 283 -5.86 -0.50 4.30
CA GLU A 283 -7.20 -0.20 4.84
C GLU A 283 -7.13 0.08 6.36
N ALA A 284 -6.40 -0.74 7.12
CA ALA A 284 -6.17 -0.50 8.55
C ALA A 284 -5.40 0.81 8.83
N SER A 285 -4.38 1.14 8.01
CA SER A 285 -3.66 2.42 8.09
C SER A 285 -4.55 3.62 7.78
N ASN A 286 -5.43 3.53 6.77
CA ASN A 286 -6.37 4.58 6.43
C ASN A 286 -7.42 4.80 7.53
N GLU A 287 -7.97 3.72 8.10
CA GLU A 287 -8.92 3.81 9.21
C GLU A 287 -8.27 4.51 10.43
N ARG A 288 -7.02 4.18 10.74
CA ARG A 288 -6.23 4.83 11.80
C ARG A 288 -6.00 6.32 11.52
N LEU A 289 -5.62 6.68 10.30
CA LEU A 289 -5.43 8.08 9.88
C LEU A 289 -6.73 8.88 9.99
N SER A 290 -7.85 8.32 9.56
CA SER A 290 -9.18 8.95 9.65
C SER A 290 -9.58 9.20 11.11
N LYS A 291 -9.40 8.20 11.99
CA LYS A 291 -9.65 8.30 13.44
C LYS A 291 -8.81 9.39 14.11
N LEU A 292 -7.56 9.57 13.68
CA LEU A 292 -6.71 10.62 14.20
C LEU A 292 -7.05 12.00 13.59
N GLN A 293 -7.45 12.08 12.33
CA GLN A 293 -7.88 13.34 11.69
C GLN A 293 -9.11 13.93 12.39
N SER A 294 -10.07 13.08 12.79
CA SER A 294 -11.26 13.55 13.50
C SER A 294 -10.95 14.20 14.86
N LEU A 295 -9.84 13.84 15.52
CA LEU A 295 -9.38 14.55 16.72
C LEU A 295 -8.90 15.97 16.40
N THR A 296 -8.21 16.19 15.29
CA THR A 296 -7.54 17.47 14.99
C THR A 296 -8.50 18.55 14.47
N THR A 297 -9.41 18.21 13.55
CA THR A 297 -10.22 19.21 12.83
C THR A 297 -11.12 20.08 13.69
N THR A 298 -11.55 19.60 14.86
CA THR A 298 -12.46 20.36 15.75
C THR A 298 -11.75 21.02 16.93
N LEU A 299 -10.45 20.80 17.08
CA LEU A 299 -9.66 21.27 18.23
C LEU A 299 -8.70 22.41 17.86
N ASP A 300 -8.54 22.72 16.58
CA ASP A 300 -7.72 23.85 16.16
C ASP A 300 -8.37 25.19 16.57
N ALA A 301 -7.53 26.14 17.00
CA ALA A 301 -7.89 27.50 17.41
C ALA A 301 -8.76 27.64 18.68
N LEU A 302 -8.81 26.61 19.54
CA LEU A 302 -9.47 26.71 20.84
C LEU A 302 -8.50 27.19 21.94
N VAL A 303 -9.02 28.03 22.85
CA VAL A 303 -8.35 28.35 24.12
C VAL A 303 -8.40 27.16 25.07
N LEU A 304 -7.52 27.14 26.07
CA LEU A 304 -7.31 25.98 26.94
C LEU A 304 -8.63 25.52 27.62
N ASP A 305 -9.43 26.46 28.11
CA ASP A 305 -10.71 26.18 28.79
C ASP A 305 -11.75 25.50 27.89
N GLU A 306 -11.74 25.75 26.58
CA GLU A 306 -12.63 25.09 25.63
C GLU A 306 -12.02 23.80 25.04
N LEU A 307 -10.69 23.80 24.89
CA LEU A 307 -9.94 22.71 24.30
C LEU A 307 -10.04 21.45 25.15
N LEU A 308 -9.76 21.54 26.46
CA LEU A 308 -9.66 20.37 27.33
C LEU A 308 -10.98 19.59 27.46
N PRO A 309 -12.13 20.25 27.68
CA PRO A 309 -13.44 19.59 27.63
C PRO A 309 -13.69 18.79 26.35
N ARG A 310 -13.46 19.43 25.19
CA ARG A 310 -13.74 18.82 23.88
C ARG A 310 -12.77 17.70 23.58
N LEU A 311 -11.51 17.88 23.94
CA LEU A 311 -10.47 16.86 23.80
C LEU A 311 -10.83 15.62 24.64
N ALA A 312 -11.18 15.79 25.93
CA ALA A 312 -11.60 14.68 26.78
C ALA A 312 -12.83 13.95 26.21
N ALA A 313 -13.86 14.69 25.78
CA ALA A 313 -15.06 14.08 25.20
C ALA A 313 -14.76 13.28 23.92
N ARG A 314 -13.92 13.82 23.02
CA ARG A 314 -13.54 13.13 21.78
C ARG A 314 -12.67 11.90 22.03
N LEU A 315 -11.80 11.95 23.03
CA LEU A 315 -11.00 10.79 23.42
C LEU A 315 -11.89 9.68 24.00
N ALA A 316 -12.89 10.02 24.80
CA ALA A 316 -13.87 9.03 25.28
C ALA A 316 -14.61 8.37 24.12
N GLU A 317 -15.08 9.16 23.14
CA GLU A 317 -15.77 8.67 21.94
C GLU A 317 -14.85 7.79 21.06
N LEU A 318 -13.64 8.25 20.78
CA LEU A 318 -12.70 7.58 19.89
C LEU A 318 -12.31 6.18 20.38
N PHE A 319 -12.16 6.03 21.69
CA PHE A 319 -11.75 4.77 22.33
C PHE A 319 -12.91 3.99 22.93
N GLY A 320 -14.17 4.46 22.79
CA GLY A 320 -15.33 3.85 23.44
C GLY A 320 -15.16 3.72 24.96
N ALA A 321 -14.45 4.66 25.57
CA ALA A 321 -14.12 4.62 26.99
C ALA A 321 -15.28 5.15 27.83
N ASP A 322 -15.49 4.55 29.01
CA ASP A 322 -16.53 5.01 29.94
C ASP A 322 -16.24 6.45 30.42
N MET A 323 -14.95 6.75 30.59
CA MET A 323 -14.45 8.07 30.94
C MET A 323 -13.10 8.34 30.28
N ALA A 324 -12.87 9.61 29.96
CA ALA A 324 -11.58 10.14 29.57
C ALA A 324 -11.21 11.34 30.44
N GLU A 325 -9.93 11.42 30.79
CA GLU A 325 -9.37 12.49 31.61
C GLU A 325 -8.13 13.04 30.94
N VAL A 326 -8.04 14.37 30.89
CA VAL A 326 -6.88 15.11 30.44
C VAL A 326 -6.39 15.92 31.64
N GLU A 327 -5.19 15.61 32.09
CA GLU A 327 -4.48 16.36 33.11
C GLU A 327 -3.34 17.12 32.44
N ILE A 328 -3.22 18.41 32.78
CA ILE A 328 -2.09 19.24 32.40
C ILE A 328 -1.44 19.77 33.65
N THR A 329 -0.12 19.65 33.69
CA THR A 329 0.70 20.23 34.75
C THR A 329 1.09 21.65 34.33
N GLY A 330 0.40 22.66 34.87
CA GLY A 330 0.89 24.04 34.82
C GLY A 330 2.13 24.17 35.71
N GLY A 331 3.19 24.83 35.26
CA GLY A 331 4.36 25.07 36.12
C GLY A 331 3.94 25.82 37.40
N ASN A 332 4.47 25.43 38.58
CA ASN A 332 4.20 26.00 39.92
C ASN A 332 2.72 26.21 40.33
N GLU A 333 1.73 25.88 39.50
CA GLU A 333 0.29 25.99 39.74
C GLU A 333 -0.32 24.59 39.95
N GLN A 334 -1.52 24.53 40.54
CA GLN A 334 -2.22 23.26 40.69
C GLN A 334 -2.54 22.65 39.31
N PRO A 335 -2.42 21.32 39.14
CA PRO A 335 -2.70 20.66 37.87
C PRO A 335 -4.16 20.89 37.47
N ILE A 336 -4.37 21.24 36.19
CA ILE A 336 -5.70 21.37 35.61
C ILE A 336 -6.14 19.98 35.17
N VAL A 337 -7.23 19.49 35.74
CA VAL A 337 -7.82 18.20 35.40
C VAL A 337 -9.19 18.42 34.78
N VAL A 338 -9.37 17.90 33.57
CA VAL A 338 -10.66 17.91 32.87
C VAL A 338 -11.09 16.48 32.58
N ARG A 339 -12.32 16.16 32.96
CA ARG A 339 -12.89 14.83 32.81
C ARG A 339 -14.15 14.89 31.94
N ALA A 340 -14.27 13.93 31.02
CA ALA A 340 -15.47 13.67 30.26
C ALA A 340 -16.01 12.26 30.56
N ALA A 341 -17.29 12.17 30.91
CA ALA A 341 -17.99 10.93 31.22
C ALA A 341 -19.41 10.97 30.65
N GLY A 342 -19.78 10.02 29.78
CA GLY A 342 -21.15 9.93 29.24
C GLY A 342 -21.67 11.21 28.57
N GLY A 343 -20.80 12.01 27.95
CA GLY A 343 -21.17 13.29 27.33
C GLY A 343 -21.21 14.50 28.27
N HIS A 344 -20.96 14.32 29.57
CA HIS A 344 -20.83 15.41 30.54
C HIS A 344 -19.36 15.72 30.82
N VAL A 345 -19.01 17.01 30.84
CA VAL A 345 -17.67 17.50 31.17
C VAL A 345 -17.67 18.11 32.57
N GLN A 346 -16.66 17.76 33.37
CA GLN A 346 -16.37 18.39 34.65
C GLN A 346 -14.95 18.97 34.64
N THR A 347 -14.81 20.22 35.12
CA THR A 347 -13.56 20.97 35.23
C THR A 347 -13.29 21.31 36.70
N GLY A 348 -12.11 21.00 37.23
CA GLY A 348 -11.70 21.40 38.58
C GLY A 348 -10.74 20.43 39.27
N ALA A 349 -10.32 20.75 40.50
CA ALA A 349 -9.58 19.84 41.38
C ALA A 349 -10.50 18.68 41.79
N VAL A 350 -10.58 17.66 40.93
CA VAL A 350 -11.47 16.52 41.16
C VAL A 350 -11.00 15.77 42.41
N GLN A 351 -11.82 15.74 43.46
CA GLN A 351 -11.71 14.70 44.49
C GLN A 351 -11.84 13.36 43.77
N VAL A 352 -10.80 12.54 43.85
CA VAL A 352 -10.73 11.21 43.24
C VAL A 352 -11.92 10.37 43.74
N LEU A 353 -13.03 10.39 43.00
CA LEU A 353 -14.05 9.36 43.12
C LEU A 353 -13.42 8.08 42.62
N ALA A 354 -13.27 7.12 43.53
CA ALA A 354 -12.58 5.85 43.34
C ALA A 354 -13.24 5.02 42.22
N VAL A 355 -12.77 5.24 40.99
CA VAL A 355 -12.74 4.17 40.00
C VAL A 355 -11.60 3.25 40.43
N GLU A 356 -11.83 1.94 40.48
CA GLU A 356 -10.77 0.96 40.76
C GLU A 356 -9.56 1.24 39.85
N GLU A 357 -8.36 1.40 40.44
CA GLU A 357 -7.13 1.78 39.73
C GLU A 357 -6.85 0.91 38.50
N ASP A 358 -7.30 -0.34 38.53
CA ASP A 358 -7.05 -1.35 37.50
C ASP A 358 -7.76 -1.09 36.15
N ARG A 359 -8.73 -0.18 36.13
CA ARG A 359 -9.50 0.19 34.92
C ARG A 359 -8.88 1.34 34.11
N TRP A 360 -7.92 2.07 34.67
CA TRP A 360 -7.31 3.19 33.97
C TRP A 360 -6.17 2.74 33.04
N ARG A 361 -6.11 3.38 31.88
CA ARG A 361 -4.97 3.31 30.95
C ARG A 361 -4.47 4.73 30.78
N GLN A 362 -3.20 4.93 31.10
CA GLN A 362 -2.58 6.25 31.07
C GLN A 362 -1.45 6.32 30.06
N VAL A 363 -1.33 7.48 29.41
CA VAL A 363 -0.23 7.82 28.52
C VAL A 363 0.23 9.25 28.85
N PRO A 364 1.53 9.49 28.97
CA PRO A 364 2.04 10.84 29.22
C PRO A 364 1.79 11.73 27.99
N LEU A 365 1.49 13.00 28.25
CA LEU A 365 1.48 14.03 27.23
C LEU A 365 2.90 14.61 27.17
N VAL A 366 3.62 14.34 26.09
CA VAL A 366 5.04 14.72 25.96
C VAL A 366 5.20 15.74 24.84
N ILE A 367 5.91 16.83 25.12
CA ILE A 367 6.28 17.86 24.15
C ILE A 367 7.79 18.03 24.25
N GLU A 368 8.52 17.83 23.15
CA GLU A 368 9.98 18.00 23.08
C GLU A 368 10.74 17.23 24.19
N GLY A 369 10.22 16.07 24.60
CA GLY A 369 10.79 15.23 25.65
C GLY A 369 10.41 15.61 27.08
N ALA A 370 9.71 16.72 27.30
CA ALA A 370 9.16 17.11 28.59
C ALA A 370 7.74 16.59 28.77
N ASN A 371 7.45 15.99 29.93
CA ASN A 371 6.10 15.59 30.30
C ASN A 371 5.32 16.81 30.77
N VAL A 372 4.22 17.14 30.09
CA VAL A 372 3.35 18.30 30.40
C VAL A 372 2.01 17.90 31.00
N GLY A 373 1.77 16.60 31.18
CA GLY A 373 0.49 16.11 31.67
C GLY A 373 0.27 14.64 31.37
N CYS A 374 -0.95 14.18 31.56
CA CYS A 374 -1.29 12.82 31.16
C CYS A 374 -2.73 12.73 30.65
N LEU A 375 -2.93 11.76 29.78
CA LEU A 375 -4.23 11.37 29.28
C LEU A 375 -4.56 10.02 29.91
N ARG A 376 -5.72 9.93 30.56
CA ARG A 376 -6.21 8.69 31.17
C ARG A 376 -7.54 8.29 30.53
N LEU A 377 -7.69 7.00 30.23
CA LEU A 377 -8.93 6.39 29.75
C LEU A 377 -9.37 5.29 30.70
N ALA A 378 -10.63 5.31 31.12
CA ALA A 378 -11.24 4.23 31.89
C ALA A 378 -11.88 3.23 30.92
N VAL A 379 -11.37 2.00 30.91
CA VAL A 379 -11.90 0.89 30.08
C VAL A 379 -12.70 -0.10 30.94
N PRO A 380 -13.60 -0.90 30.32
CA PRO A 380 -14.33 -1.96 31.02
C PRO A 380 -13.38 -2.97 31.70
N ALA A 381 -13.81 -3.54 32.83
CA ALA A 381 -13.01 -4.52 33.59
C ALA A 381 -12.67 -5.75 32.71
N GLY A 382 -11.38 -6.10 32.64
CA GLY A 382 -10.86 -7.19 31.80
C GLY A 382 -10.42 -6.78 30.39
N GLY A 383 -10.61 -5.52 29.98
CA GLY A 383 -10.13 -5.01 28.70
C GLY A 383 -8.63 -4.70 28.71
N SER A 384 -7.86 -5.34 27.82
CA SER A 384 -6.49 -4.94 27.50
C SER A 384 -6.46 -4.29 26.11
N PHE A 385 -5.76 -3.17 25.97
CA PHE A 385 -5.58 -2.57 24.65
C PHE A 385 -4.68 -3.47 23.80
N THR A 386 -5.17 -3.79 22.60
CA THR A 386 -4.38 -4.40 21.55
C THR A 386 -3.13 -3.55 21.26
N PRO A 387 -2.05 -4.13 20.69
CA PRO A 387 -0.89 -3.35 20.24
C PRO A 387 -1.29 -2.15 19.35
N THR A 388 -2.31 -2.33 18.51
CA THR A 388 -2.85 -1.30 17.63
C THR A 388 -3.51 -0.16 18.41
N GLU A 389 -4.36 -0.46 19.39
CA GLU A 389 -5.02 0.55 20.23
C GLU A 389 -4.02 1.30 21.11
N ARG A 390 -3.00 0.62 21.66
CA ARG A 390 -1.91 1.27 22.40
C ARG A 390 -1.15 2.26 21.52
N SER A 391 -0.91 1.90 20.27
CA SER A 391 -0.24 2.79 19.33
C SER A 391 -1.12 3.97 18.93
N LEU A 392 -2.43 3.75 18.71
CA LEU A 392 -3.39 4.82 18.45
C LEU A 392 -3.52 5.78 19.65
N LEU A 393 -3.53 5.27 20.87
CA LEU A 393 -3.56 6.08 22.09
C LEU A 393 -2.33 6.97 22.23
N ARG A 394 -1.15 6.47 21.87
CA ARG A 394 0.07 7.27 21.85
C ARG A 394 0.00 8.38 20.79
N ASP A 395 -0.41 8.05 19.57
CA ASP A 395 -0.57 9.06 18.50
C ASP A 395 -1.61 10.13 18.89
N ALA A 396 -2.70 9.72 19.54
CA ALA A 396 -3.72 10.64 20.05
C ALA A 396 -3.16 11.55 21.16
N ALA A 397 -2.35 11.00 22.07
CA ALA A 397 -1.67 11.75 23.10
C ALA A 397 -0.67 12.76 22.52
N ASP A 398 0.09 12.39 21.50
CA ASP A 398 1.03 13.29 20.83
C ASP A 398 0.30 14.47 20.17
N ARG A 399 -0.83 14.21 19.49
CA ARG A 399 -1.67 15.26 18.89
C ARG A 399 -2.34 16.14 19.95
N ALA A 400 -2.83 15.54 21.03
CA ALA A 400 -3.40 16.25 22.17
C ALA A 400 -2.37 17.19 22.80
N ALA A 401 -1.16 16.69 23.06
CA ALA A 401 -0.05 17.47 23.61
C ALA A 401 0.29 18.67 22.71
N LEU A 402 0.33 18.49 21.39
CA LEU A 402 0.57 19.59 20.45
C LEU A 402 -0.58 20.62 20.44
N ALA A 403 -1.84 20.18 20.50
CA ALA A 403 -2.99 21.08 20.58
C ALA A 403 -2.96 21.92 21.87
N ILE A 404 -2.67 21.26 23.00
CA ILE A 404 -2.49 21.90 24.31
C ILE A 404 -1.37 22.93 24.27
N ARG A 405 -0.21 22.57 23.67
CA ARG A 405 0.94 23.49 23.54
C ARG A 405 0.57 24.76 22.78
N ARG A 406 -0.15 24.60 21.67
CA ARG A 406 -0.58 25.73 20.83
C ARG A 406 -1.53 26.64 21.61
N ALA A 407 -2.50 26.08 22.33
CA ALA A 407 -3.41 26.85 23.16
C ALA A 407 -2.66 27.61 24.28
N GLN A 408 -1.74 26.95 24.98
CA GLN A 408 -0.94 27.58 26.04
C GLN A 408 -0.06 28.72 25.52
N LEU A 409 0.60 28.52 24.37
CA LEU A 409 1.43 29.56 23.75
C LEU A 409 0.58 30.77 23.37
N HIS A 410 -0.58 30.53 22.76
CA HIS A 410 -1.50 31.59 22.37
C HIS A 410 -2.01 32.39 23.58
N GLU A 411 -2.37 31.71 24.67
CA GLU A 411 -2.80 32.34 25.92
C GLU A 411 -1.68 33.15 26.59
N GLN A 412 -0.46 32.62 26.59
CA GLN A 412 0.72 33.33 27.09
C GLN A 412 1.04 34.57 26.27
N GLU A 413 1.03 34.46 24.93
CA GLU A 413 1.24 35.59 24.02
C GLU A 413 0.19 36.68 24.24
N HIS A 414 -1.08 36.28 24.37
CA HIS A 414 -2.17 37.20 24.67
C HIS A 414 -1.95 37.92 26.01
N ARG A 415 -1.61 37.19 27.08
CA ARG A 415 -1.33 37.77 28.40
C ARG A 415 -0.18 38.79 28.35
N ILE A 416 0.93 38.44 27.71
CA ILE A 416 2.10 39.33 27.56
C ILE A 416 1.70 40.59 26.79
N ALA A 417 0.96 40.45 25.70
CA ALA A 417 0.53 41.59 24.91
C ALA A 417 -0.32 42.56 25.75
N VAL A 418 -1.30 42.05 26.51
CA VAL A 418 -2.22 42.89 27.31
C VAL A 418 -1.46 43.64 28.40
N GLU A 419 -0.50 42.98 29.03
CA GLU A 419 0.37 43.61 30.03
C GLU A 419 1.25 44.71 29.42
N LEU A 420 1.84 44.46 28.24
CA LEU A 420 2.62 45.46 27.50
C LEU A 420 1.76 46.68 27.16
N GLN A 421 0.61 46.48 26.54
CA GLN A 421 -0.31 47.55 26.13
C GLN A 421 -0.73 48.42 27.33
N ARG A 422 -1.14 47.81 28.45
CA ARG A 422 -1.48 48.54 29.69
C ARG A 422 -0.31 49.35 30.25
N GLY A 423 0.93 48.89 30.05
CA GLY A 423 2.13 49.62 30.43
C GLY A 423 2.45 50.80 29.49
N LEU A 424 1.99 50.75 28.25
CA LEU A 424 2.31 51.70 27.19
C LEU A 424 1.29 52.82 26.99
N ILE A 425 0.13 52.79 27.64
CA ILE A 425 -0.85 53.89 27.61
C ILE A 425 -0.59 54.85 28.79
N PRO A 426 -0.75 56.18 28.62
CA PRO A 426 -0.59 57.14 29.72
C PRO A 426 -1.46 56.79 30.94
N LYS A 427 -0.86 56.74 32.14
CA LYS A 427 -1.59 56.48 33.40
C LYS A 427 -2.36 57.71 33.91
N SER A 428 -1.97 58.90 33.47
CA SER A 428 -2.56 60.17 33.87
C SER A 428 -2.39 61.20 32.77
N LEU A 429 -3.36 62.10 32.63
CA LEU A 429 -3.32 63.23 31.72
C LEU A 429 -2.57 64.41 32.34
N PRO A 430 -1.87 65.25 31.54
CA PRO A 430 -1.23 66.46 32.04
C PRO A 430 -2.27 67.49 32.48
N SER A 431 -1.89 68.37 33.41
CA SER A 431 -2.69 69.54 33.78
C SER A 431 -2.13 70.76 33.04
N VAL A 432 -2.87 71.27 32.05
CA VAL A 432 -2.47 72.45 31.26
C VAL A 432 -3.42 73.59 31.57
N ARG A 433 -2.87 74.77 31.88
CA ARG A 433 -3.68 75.94 32.24
C ARG A 433 -4.54 76.39 31.04
N GLY A 434 -5.84 76.56 31.26
CA GLY A 434 -6.79 76.97 30.21
C GLY A 434 -7.26 75.80 29.33
N VAL A 435 -7.01 74.54 29.74
CA VAL A 435 -7.49 73.36 29.02
C VAL A 435 -8.10 72.34 29.99
N GLU A 436 -9.33 71.90 29.72
CA GLU A 436 -9.92 70.69 30.29
C GLU A 436 -9.63 69.50 29.37
N LEU A 437 -9.11 68.40 29.93
CA LEU A 437 -8.67 67.25 29.15
C LEU A 437 -9.30 65.95 29.65
N ALA A 438 -9.79 65.15 28.74
CA ALA A 438 -10.30 63.80 28.99
C ALA A 438 -9.81 62.85 27.90
N ALA A 439 -9.53 61.60 28.27
CA ALA A 439 -9.16 60.57 27.31
C ALA A 439 -9.77 59.22 27.72
N SER A 440 -9.99 58.36 26.74
CA SER A 440 -10.45 56.98 26.91
C SER A 440 -9.72 56.08 25.95
N TYR A 441 -9.50 54.85 26.42
CA TYR A 441 -9.00 53.75 25.62
C TYR A 441 -9.83 52.52 25.98
N GLU A 442 -10.55 51.98 25.01
CA GLU A 442 -11.37 50.79 25.17
C GLU A 442 -10.91 49.70 24.22
N VAL A 443 -10.63 48.51 24.78
CA VAL A 443 -10.18 47.36 23.99
C VAL A 443 -11.37 46.71 23.29
N ALA A 444 -11.16 46.17 22.08
CA ALA A 444 -12.12 45.32 21.38
C ALA A 444 -12.54 44.09 22.21
N GLY A 445 -13.74 43.55 21.93
CA GLY A 445 -14.43 42.56 22.78
C GLY A 445 -13.74 41.19 22.98
N LEU A 446 -14.38 40.36 23.82
CA LEU A 446 -13.93 39.04 24.30
C LEU A 446 -13.29 38.16 23.21
N GLY A 447 -11.97 37.94 23.35
CA GLY A 447 -11.21 36.98 22.53
C GLY A 447 -10.28 37.60 21.48
N VAL A 448 -10.20 38.93 21.39
CA VAL A 448 -9.37 39.62 20.39
C VAL A 448 -8.01 40.01 20.97
N GLN A 449 -6.97 39.72 20.19
CA GLN A 449 -5.59 40.14 20.45
C GLN A 449 -5.52 41.66 20.55
N VAL A 450 -4.85 42.16 21.59
CA VAL A 450 -4.30 43.52 21.79
C VAL A 450 -4.21 44.38 20.52
N GLY A 451 -4.90 45.53 20.52
CA GLY A 451 -4.91 46.46 19.39
C GLY A 451 -3.70 47.40 19.32
N GLY A 452 -3.62 48.08 18.18
CA GLY A 452 -2.53 48.97 17.79
C GLY A 452 -2.74 50.44 18.17
N ASP A 453 -3.95 50.82 18.54
CA ASP A 453 -4.34 52.17 18.93
C ASP A 453 -3.49 52.77 20.07
N TRP A 454 -3.25 54.08 20.01
CA TRP A 454 -2.76 54.83 21.16
C TRP A 454 -3.15 56.30 21.15
N TYR A 455 -2.99 56.90 22.32
CA TYR A 455 -2.92 58.34 22.46
C TYR A 455 -1.78 58.76 23.38
N ASP A 456 -1.43 60.04 23.27
CA ASP A 456 -0.54 60.70 24.20
C ASP A 456 -0.93 62.17 24.38
N ALA A 457 -0.77 62.69 25.59
CA ALA A 457 -0.98 64.11 25.86
C ALA A 457 0.13 64.63 26.77
N PHE A 458 0.63 65.83 26.49
CA PHE A 458 1.72 66.44 27.25
C PHE A 458 1.76 67.95 27.15
N GLU A 459 2.19 68.60 28.22
CA GLU A 459 2.44 70.05 28.23
C GLU A 459 3.79 70.33 27.57
N LEU A 460 3.80 71.27 26.61
CA LEU A 460 5.02 71.82 26.02
C LEU A 460 5.63 72.87 26.97
N PRO A 461 6.95 73.14 26.90
CA PRO A 461 7.63 74.07 27.81
C PRO A 461 7.08 75.50 27.83
N ASP A 462 6.32 75.92 26.81
CA ASP A 462 5.67 77.22 26.72
C ASP A 462 4.22 77.25 27.26
N GLY A 463 3.73 76.11 27.74
CA GLY A 463 2.39 75.94 28.32
C GLY A 463 1.30 75.58 27.31
N ARG A 464 1.66 75.26 26.06
CA ARG A 464 0.74 74.69 25.07
C ARG A 464 0.52 73.20 25.31
N LEU A 465 -0.61 72.66 24.86
CA LEU A 465 -0.92 71.23 24.97
C LEU A 465 -0.57 70.51 23.66
N GLY A 466 0.31 69.51 23.72
CA GLY A 466 0.49 68.53 22.65
C GLY A 466 -0.44 67.34 22.84
N VAL A 467 -1.15 66.94 21.78
CA VAL A 467 -2.02 65.76 21.75
C VAL A 467 -1.71 64.91 20.51
N VAL A 468 -1.48 63.62 20.73
CA VAL A 468 -1.19 62.64 19.70
C VAL A 468 -2.24 61.54 19.77
N VAL A 469 -2.75 61.12 18.62
CA VAL A 469 -3.53 59.89 18.47
C VAL A 469 -2.98 59.15 17.26
N GLY A 470 -2.90 57.82 17.34
CA GLY A 470 -2.50 57.02 16.20
C GLY A 470 -2.99 55.59 16.32
N ASP A 471 -2.85 54.87 15.22
CA ASP A 471 -3.16 53.44 15.13
C ASP A 471 -2.08 52.73 14.32
N VAL A 472 -1.62 51.58 14.83
CA VAL A 472 -0.63 50.72 14.19
C VAL A 472 -1.36 49.57 13.51
N THR A 473 -1.13 49.41 12.20
CA THR A 473 -1.70 48.29 11.46
C THR A 473 -1.21 46.96 12.04
N GLY A 474 -2.15 46.11 12.42
CA GLY A 474 -1.89 44.78 12.98
C GLY A 474 -2.32 44.67 14.44
N ARG A 475 -1.99 43.53 15.08
CA ARG A 475 -2.41 43.22 16.45
C ARG A 475 -1.39 42.37 17.19
N GLY A 476 -1.51 42.29 18.51
CA GLY A 476 -0.64 41.50 19.39
C GLY A 476 0.65 42.19 19.80
N ILE A 477 1.65 41.41 20.21
CA ILE A 477 2.88 41.91 20.85
C ILE A 477 3.65 42.90 19.95
N ARG A 478 3.71 42.64 18.63
CA ARG A 478 4.43 43.52 17.69
C ARG A 478 3.77 44.90 17.58
N ALA A 479 2.44 44.95 17.40
CA ALA A 479 1.69 46.20 17.32
C ALA A 479 1.82 47.01 18.62
N ALA A 480 1.66 46.37 19.78
CA ALA A 480 1.87 47.01 21.08
C ALA A 480 3.29 47.56 21.22
N SER A 481 4.31 46.80 20.83
CA SER A 481 5.70 47.28 20.91
C SER A 481 5.96 48.47 19.98
N ALA A 482 5.43 48.45 18.75
CA ALA A 482 5.58 49.54 17.79
C ALA A 482 4.87 50.81 18.28
N MET A 483 3.64 50.68 18.75
CA MET A 483 2.86 51.74 19.39
C MET A 483 3.66 52.43 20.51
N GLY A 484 4.27 51.66 21.41
CA GLY A 484 5.10 52.20 22.49
C GLY A 484 6.32 52.99 22.00
N GLN A 485 6.98 52.51 20.94
CA GLN A 485 8.11 53.20 20.31
C GLN A 485 7.67 54.49 19.63
N LEU A 486 6.64 54.43 18.78
CA LEU A 486 6.10 55.57 18.03
C LEU A 486 5.60 56.67 18.96
N ARG A 487 4.85 56.30 20.01
CA ARG A 487 4.40 57.23 21.06
C ARG A 487 5.58 57.95 21.72
N THR A 488 6.58 57.19 22.16
CA THR A 488 7.75 57.74 22.87
C THR A 488 8.58 58.64 21.97
N LEU A 489 8.80 58.24 20.71
CA LEU A 489 9.55 59.01 19.72
C LEU A 489 8.82 60.30 19.33
N THR A 490 7.51 60.23 19.11
CA THR A 490 6.70 61.43 18.79
C THR A 490 6.81 62.46 19.90
N ARG A 491 6.63 62.03 21.16
CA ARG A 491 6.81 62.91 22.33
C ARG A 491 8.24 63.46 22.42
N ALA A 492 9.26 62.63 22.18
CA ALA A 492 10.65 63.06 22.23
C ALA A 492 10.97 64.10 21.15
N PHE A 493 10.50 63.91 19.91
CA PHE A 493 10.68 64.87 18.82
C PHE A 493 9.91 66.16 19.05
N ALA A 494 8.72 66.09 19.64
CA ALA A 494 7.93 67.24 20.02
C ALA A 494 8.60 68.08 21.12
N LEU A 495 9.12 67.45 22.18
CA LEU A 495 9.74 68.14 23.32
C LEU A 495 11.17 68.64 23.05
N ALA A 496 11.85 68.05 22.07
CA ALA A 496 13.18 68.49 21.66
C ALA A 496 13.19 69.96 21.21
N GLU A 497 14.37 70.57 21.26
CA GLU A 497 14.56 72.00 20.96
C GLU A 497 13.66 72.94 21.80
N GLY A 498 13.28 72.49 23.00
CA GLY A 498 12.45 73.27 23.92
C GLY A 498 10.98 73.36 23.51
N GLY A 499 10.46 72.38 22.75
CA GLY A 499 9.05 72.36 22.33
C GLY A 499 8.72 73.28 21.16
N ARG A 500 9.74 73.73 20.41
CA ARG A 500 9.57 74.69 19.30
C ARG A 500 9.21 74.02 17.98
N ARG A 501 9.41 72.71 17.85
CA ARG A 501 9.11 71.99 16.61
C ARG A 501 7.61 72.00 16.34
N THR A 502 7.28 72.27 15.08
CA THR A 502 5.91 72.19 14.60
C THR A 502 5.47 70.72 14.46
N PRO A 503 4.17 70.43 14.45
CA PRO A 503 3.67 69.07 14.27
C PRO A 503 4.22 68.36 13.02
N GLY A 504 4.28 69.07 11.89
CA GLY A 504 4.80 68.54 10.63
C GLY A 504 6.29 68.20 10.69
N GLU A 505 7.10 69.01 11.36
CA GLU A 505 8.53 68.70 11.57
C GLU A 505 8.70 67.44 12.44
N ALA A 506 7.91 67.31 13.51
CA ALA A 506 7.95 66.13 14.38
C ALA A 506 7.55 64.85 13.63
N LEU A 507 6.48 64.88 12.83
CA LEU A 507 6.05 63.74 12.02
C LEU A 507 7.02 63.42 10.88
N THR A 508 7.65 64.44 10.27
CA THR A 508 8.70 64.22 9.25
C THR A 508 9.90 63.47 9.83
N LEU A 509 10.33 63.83 11.05
CA LEU A 509 11.40 63.12 11.76
C LEU A 509 10.99 61.70 12.13
N LEU A 510 9.73 61.52 12.58
CA LEU A 510 9.19 60.19 12.89
C LEU A 510 9.17 59.28 11.65
N ASN A 511 8.68 59.77 10.52
CA ASN A 511 8.62 59.02 9.27
C ASN A 511 10.02 58.60 8.79
N ARG A 512 10.99 59.53 8.80
CA ARG A 512 12.39 59.22 8.45
C ARG A 512 13.02 58.20 9.38
N HIS A 513 12.74 58.30 10.69
CA HIS A 513 13.23 57.34 11.66
C HIS A 513 12.66 55.94 11.37
N GLN A 514 11.36 55.83 11.08
CA GLN A 514 10.75 54.54 10.75
C GLN A 514 11.34 53.93 9.48
N LEU A 515 11.45 54.72 8.40
CA LEU A 515 12.04 54.26 7.13
C LEU A 515 13.50 53.80 7.29
N ALA A 516 14.27 54.46 8.16
CA ALA A 516 15.67 54.09 8.42
C ALA A 516 15.82 52.76 9.19
N LEU A 517 14.84 52.38 10.00
CA LEU A 517 14.83 51.08 10.69
C LEU A 517 14.53 49.91 9.74
N GLY A 518 13.98 50.18 8.56
CA GLY A 518 13.53 49.15 7.62
C GLY A 518 12.34 48.35 8.15
N ASP A 519 11.56 48.93 9.07
CA ASP A 519 10.37 48.32 9.63
C ASP A 519 9.15 48.62 8.74
N GLU A 520 8.59 47.58 8.13
CA GLU A 520 7.43 47.66 7.23
C GLU A 520 6.09 47.88 7.97
N GLN A 521 6.12 48.06 9.30
CA GLN A 521 4.94 48.32 10.09
C GLN A 521 4.27 49.66 9.68
N LEU A 522 3.11 49.57 9.06
CA LEU A 522 2.26 50.71 8.71
C LEU A 522 1.53 51.24 9.94
N PHE A 523 1.35 52.56 10.01
CA PHE A 523 0.60 53.21 11.07
C PHE A 523 -0.02 54.52 10.57
N THR A 524 -1.09 54.95 11.20
CA THR A 524 -1.66 56.29 11.05
C THR A 524 -1.36 57.09 12.31
N ILE A 525 -1.15 58.40 12.15
CA ILE A 525 -0.92 59.28 13.29
C ILE A 525 -1.43 60.68 13.00
N ILE A 526 -1.96 61.32 14.03
CA ILE A 526 -2.17 62.76 14.06
C ILE A 526 -1.48 63.35 15.28
N TYR A 527 -0.80 64.47 15.06
CA TYR A 527 -0.24 65.26 16.13
C TYR A 527 -0.79 66.69 16.04
N ALA A 528 -1.40 67.15 17.13
CA ALA A 528 -1.93 68.50 17.28
C ALA A 528 -1.28 69.21 18.48
N ILE A 529 -1.08 70.52 18.33
CA ILE A 529 -0.71 71.46 19.39
C ILE A 529 -1.87 72.42 19.55
N VAL A 530 -2.38 72.51 20.77
CA VAL A 530 -3.46 73.43 21.16
C VAL A 530 -2.86 74.52 22.02
N ASP A 531 -2.98 75.77 21.58
CA ASP A 531 -2.57 76.96 22.33
C ASP A 531 -3.79 77.61 22.99
N PRO A 532 -3.94 77.50 24.33
CA PRO A 532 -5.05 78.13 25.03
C PRO A 532 -4.92 79.65 25.15
N ARG A 533 -3.73 80.23 24.94
CA ARG A 533 -3.49 81.68 25.06
C ARG A 533 -3.83 82.41 23.76
N GLU A 534 -3.26 81.92 22.66
CA GLU A 534 -3.50 82.48 21.32
C GLU A 534 -4.79 81.93 20.70
N CYS A 535 -5.41 80.92 21.34
CA CYS A 535 -6.64 80.32 20.86
C CYS A 535 -6.43 79.76 19.44
N THR A 536 -5.39 78.93 19.28
CA THR A 536 -5.03 78.30 18.00
C THR A 536 -4.86 76.79 18.14
N ILE A 537 -5.06 76.10 17.01
CA ILE A 537 -4.68 74.70 16.84
C ILE A 537 -3.74 74.61 15.64
N ALA A 538 -2.59 73.96 15.86
CA ALA A 538 -1.67 73.56 14.80
C ALA A 538 -1.64 72.03 14.75
N TRP A 539 -1.74 71.42 13.57
CA TRP A 539 -1.72 69.96 13.43
C TRP A 539 -0.98 69.50 12.19
N ALA A 540 -0.54 68.25 12.23
CA ALA A 540 -0.10 67.50 11.07
C ALA A 540 -0.74 66.11 11.14
N ASN A 541 -1.22 65.64 9.98
CA ASN A 541 -1.94 64.38 9.86
C ASN A 541 -1.24 63.47 8.85
N GLY A 542 -0.83 62.29 9.33
CA GLY A 542 -0.21 61.21 8.56
C GLY A 542 -1.17 60.04 8.36
N GLY A 543 -2.26 60.27 7.64
CA GLY A 543 -3.24 59.25 7.24
C GLY A 543 -4.29 58.87 8.28
N HIS A 544 -4.41 59.60 9.38
CA HIS A 544 -5.36 59.36 10.47
C HIS A 544 -6.70 60.09 10.24
N PRO A 545 -7.82 59.66 10.86
CA PRO A 545 -9.08 60.39 10.79
C PRO A 545 -8.96 61.87 11.23
N PRO A 546 -9.73 62.79 10.60
CA PRO A 546 -9.62 64.21 10.88
C PRO A 546 -10.18 64.56 12.28
N PRO A 547 -9.54 65.47 13.04
CA PRO A 547 -10.06 65.95 14.31
C PRO A 547 -11.40 66.63 14.14
N LEU A 548 -12.28 66.46 15.13
CA LEU A 548 -13.51 67.22 15.22
C LEU A 548 -13.31 68.45 16.12
N LEU A 549 -13.73 69.61 15.62
CA LEU A 549 -13.86 70.83 16.41
C LEU A 549 -15.31 71.12 16.71
N ARG A 550 -15.62 71.34 17.99
CA ARG A 550 -16.91 71.81 18.48
C ARG A 550 -16.74 73.22 19.03
N ALA A 551 -17.30 74.21 18.33
CA ALA A 551 -17.31 75.60 18.78
C ALA A 551 -18.19 75.78 20.02
N SER A 552 -18.11 76.96 20.65
CA SER A 552 -18.88 77.29 21.85
C SER A 552 -20.39 77.39 21.63
N ASP A 553 -20.85 77.57 20.37
CA ASP A 553 -22.25 77.47 19.95
C ASP A 553 -22.69 76.03 19.59
N ALA A 554 -21.86 75.05 19.94
CA ALA A 554 -21.98 73.64 19.59
C ALA A 554 -21.87 73.31 18.08
N ALA A 555 -21.51 74.28 17.21
CA ALA A 555 -21.25 73.97 15.81
C ALA A 555 -20.04 73.04 15.69
N CYS A 556 -20.24 71.88 15.04
CA CYS A 556 -19.21 70.87 14.84
C CYS A 556 -18.71 70.87 13.39
N ARG A 557 -17.39 70.87 13.19
CA ARG A 557 -16.71 70.74 11.88
C ARG A 557 -15.44 69.90 11.98
N TYR A 558 -15.07 69.25 10.88
CA TYR A 558 -13.84 68.48 10.78
C TYR A 558 -12.67 69.31 10.24
N VAL A 559 -11.46 68.91 10.63
CA VAL A 559 -10.21 69.53 10.19
C VAL A 559 -9.51 68.57 9.23
N GLU A 560 -9.86 68.65 7.95
CA GLU A 560 -9.56 67.61 6.93
C GLU A 560 -8.17 67.71 6.27
N ARG A 561 -7.37 68.75 6.56
CA ARG A 561 -6.06 68.92 5.89
C ARG A 561 -5.02 67.94 6.46
N GLY A 562 -4.28 67.27 5.58
CA GLY A 562 -3.24 66.29 5.91
C GLY A 562 -2.38 65.93 4.70
N ASN A 563 -1.19 65.38 4.95
CA ASN A 563 -0.20 65.07 3.91
C ASN A 563 0.20 63.60 3.95
N GLY A 564 -0.51 62.75 3.20
CA GLY A 564 -0.07 61.39 2.86
C GLY A 564 -0.02 60.37 4.01
N LEU A 565 0.32 59.13 3.65
CA LEU A 565 0.46 57.99 4.57
C LEU A 565 1.85 57.98 5.23
N MET A 566 1.94 57.58 6.50
CA MET A 566 3.23 57.35 7.17
C MET A 566 3.86 56.03 6.75
N GLY A 567 5.19 55.97 6.72
CA GLY A 567 5.95 54.74 6.54
C GLY A 567 6.06 54.24 5.09
N VAL A 568 5.57 54.97 4.10
CA VAL A 568 5.56 54.54 2.68
C VAL A 568 6.65 55.22 1.86
N GLU A 569 6.77 56.55 1.94
CA GLU A 569 7.75 57.34 1.19
C GLU A 569 8.46 58.34 2.12
N ASP A 570 9.71 58.71 1.79
CA ASP A 570 10.42 59.80 2.49
C ASP A 570 9.81 61.15 2.09
N GLY A 571 8.69 61.49 2.75
CA GLY A 571 7.93 62.72 2.57
C GLY A 571 8.10 63.70 3.72
N VAL A 572 7.79 64.97 3.44
CA VAL A 572 7.68 66.04 4.44
C VAL A 572 6.21 66.26 4.78
N TYR A 573 5.90 66.31 6.07
CA TYR A 573 4.55 66.58 6.58
C TYR A 573 4.40 68.07 6.86
N GLU A 574 3.35 68.68 6.31
CA GLU A 574 3.05 70.11 6.51
C GLU A 574 2.31 70.31 7.82
N THR A 575 2.64 71.41 8.49
CA THR A 575 1.87 71.90 9.63
C THR A 575 0.79 72.83 9.12
N PHE A 576 -0.46 72.50 9.45
CA PHE A 576 -1.59 73.40 9.25
C PHE A 576 -1.92 74.08 10.56
N GLU A 577 -2.41 75.32 10.50
CA GLU A 577 -2.76 76.11 11.67
C GLU A 577 -4.04 76.89 11.42
N GLU A 578 -4.90 76.96 12.42
CA GLU A 578 -6.09 77.82 12.41
C GLU A 578 -6.42 78.37 13.80
N HIS A 579 -7.09 79.52 13.83
CA HIS A 579 -7.64 80.07 15.07
C HIS A 579 -8.93 79.32 15.46
N ILE A 580 -9.03 79.01 16.74
CA ILE A 580 -10.18 78.36 17.38
C ILE A 580 -10.69 79.27 18.49
N GLY A 581 -11.98 79.52 18.61
CA GLY A 581 -12.49 80.41 19.67
C GLY A 581 -12.25 79.85 21.08
N SER A 582 -12.22 80.72 22.10
CA SER A 582 -12.32 80.27 23.50
C SER A 582 -13.62 79.45 23.69
N GLY A 583 -13.56 78.40 24.51
CA GLY A 583 -14.66 77.45 24.68
C GLY A 583 -14.74 76.37 23.59
N THR A 584 -13.87 76.39 22.58
CA THR A 584 -13.80 75.33 21.55
C THR A 584 -13.30 74.02 22.17
N THR A 585 -13.92 72.91 21.78
CA THR A 585 -13.49 71.56 22.13
C THR A 585 -12.93 70.85 20.91
N VAL A 586 -11.72 70.29 21.05
CA VAL A 586 -11.05 69.44 20.07
C VAL A 586 -11.25 67.99 20.45
N VAL A 587 -11.68 67.15 19.51
CA VAL A 587 -11.83 65.71 19.68
C VAL A 587 -10.95 64.99 18.67
N LEU A 588 -9.99 64.22 19.17
CA LEU A 588 -9.17 63.30 18.38
C LEU A 588 -9.55 61.87 18.74
N TYR A 589 -9.56 60.97 17.76
CA TYR A 589 -10.12 59.63 17.92
C TYR A 589 -9.56 58.68 16.87
N THR A 590 -9.54 57.40 17.19
CA THR A 590 -9.19 56.34 16.22
C THR A 590 -10.41 55.93 15.41
N ASP A 591 -10.17 55.29 14.27
CA ASP A 591 -11.22 54.83 13.35
C ASP A 591 -12.19 53.83 14.01
N GLY A 592 -11.76 53.04 14.99
CA GLY A 592 -12.63 52.17 15.77
C GLY A 592 -13.83 52.89 16.44
N LEU A 593 -13.76 54.22 16.64
CA LEU A 593 -14.91 55.00 17.12
C LEU A 593 -16.00 55.21 16.05
N ILE A 594 -15.62 55.28 14.78
CA ILE A 594 -16.49 55.67 13.66
C ILE A 594 -16.75 54.52 12.66
N GLU A 595 -15.88 53.52 12.61
CA GLU A 595 -15.93 52.44 11.63
C GLU A 595 -16.95 51.36 12.04
N ARG A 596 -17.80 50.97 11.08
CA ARG A 596 -18.76 49.88 11.23
C ARG A 596 -18.83 49.07 9.94
N ARG A 597 -18.98 47.75 10.05
CA ARG A 597 -19.05 46.86 8.88
C ARG A 597 -20.25 47.20 7.99
N GLY A 598 -19.99 47.44 6.72
CA GLY A 598 -21.03 47.71 5.71
C GLY A 598 -21.57 49.14 5.72
N GLU A 599 -20.95 50.04 6.51
CA GLU A 599 -21.26 51.47 6.55
C GLU A 599 -20.07 52.28 6.04
N SER A 600 -20.32 53.41 5.37
CA SER A 600 -19.25 54.32 4.94
C SER A 600 -18.78 55.19 6.10
N LEU A 601 -17.48 55.51 6.13
CA LEU A 601 -16.88 56.35 7.17
C LEU A 601 -17.58 57.70 7.35
N ASP A 602 -18.10 58.30 6.27
CA ASP A 602 -18.85 59.56 6.32
C ASP A 602 -20.05 59.50 7.29
N VAL A 603 -20.74 58.37 7.36
CA VAL A 603 -21.88 58.20 8.27
C VAL A 603 -21.41 58.08 9.72
N GLY A 604 -20.27 57.43 9.94
CA GLY A 604 -19.61 57.38 11.24
C GLY A 604 -19.18 58.77 11.73
N LEU A 605 -18.59 59.57 10.83
CA LEU A 605 -18.24 60.97 11.09
C LEU A 605 -19.49 61.81 11.44
N GLU A 606 -20.56 61.73 10.65
CA GLU A 606 -21.81 62.45 10.96
C GLU A 606 -22.38 62.06 12.34
N ARG A 607 -22.30 60.78 12.71
CA ARG A 607 -22.73 60.28 14.02
C ARG A 607 -21.88 60.87 15.16
N LEU A 608 -20.56 60.90 15.00
CA LEU A 608 -19.65 61.52 15.97
C LEU A 608 -19.94 63.02 16.13
N ALA A 609 -20.09 63.75 15.02
CA ALA A 609 -20.45 65.16 15.05
C ALA A 609 -21.82 65.41 15.71
N GLY A 610 -22.80 64.51 15.50
CA GLY A 610 -24.11 64.56 16.14
C GLY A 610 -24.04 64.33 17.66
N ALA A 611 -23.26 63.34 18.10
CA ALA A 611 -23.05 63.07 19.52
C ALA A 611 -22.32 64.24 20.20
N ALA A 612 -21.26 64.77 19.60
CA ALA A 612 -20.53 65.91 20.15
C ALA A 612 -21.39 67.17 20.25
N ARG A 613 -22.26 67.42 19.26
CA ARG A 613 -23.17 68.58 19.22
C ARG A 613 -24.22 68.55 20.32
N THR A 614 -24.71 67.37 20.66
CA THR A 614 -25.77 67.17 21.68
C THR A 614 -25.22 66.90 23.08
N GLY A 615 -23.93 66.60 23.18
CA GLY A 615 -23.26 66.29 24.45
C GLY A 615 -23.01 67.51 25.34
N PRO A 616 -22.66 67.26 26.63
CA PRO A 616 -22.26 68.29 27.58
C PRO A 616 -21.03 69.09 27.11
N GLU A 617 -20.76 70.22 27.75
CA GLU A 617 -19.60 71.04 27.37
C GLU A 617 -18.31 70.57 28.04
N GLU A 618 -18.35 70.08 29.29
CA GLU A 618 -17.14 69.68 30.02
C GLU A 618 -16.47 68.46 29.36
N ALA A 619 -15.14 68.44 29.33
CA ALA A 619 -14.38 67.45 28.54
C ALA A 619 -14.68 65.99 28.94
N VAL A 620 -14.77 65.70 30.24
CA VAL A 620 -15.01 64.35 30.77
C VAL A 620 -16.45 63.87 30.45
N PRO A 621 -17.52 64.60 30.81
CA PRO A 621 -18.88 64.26 30.42
C PRO A 621 -19.10 64.16 28.91
N LEU A 622 -18.46 65.03 28.11
CA LEU A 622 -18.56 64.97 26.66
C LEU A 622 -17.95 63.69 26.08
N ARG A 623 -16.76 63.31 26.53
CA ARG A 623 -16.13 62.04 26.15
C ARG A 623 -17.04 60.86 26.47
N ASP A 624 -17.57 60.80 27.69
CA ASP A 624 -18.43 59.70 28.13
C ASP A 624 -19.73 59.62 27.32
N HIS A 625 -20.31 60.78 26.97
CA HIS A 625 -21.46 60.86 26.08
C HIS A 625 -21.16 60.37 24.67
N ILE A 626 -20.01 60.74 24.09
CA ILE A 626 -19.57 60.27 22.77
C ILE A 626 -19.40 58.75 22.77
N LEU A 627 -18.69 58.20 23.77
CA LEU A 627 -18.47 56.75 23.88
C LEU A 627 -19.80 55.99 24.02
N ALA A 628 -20.69 56.46 24.90
CA ALA A 628 -22.00 55.83 25.10
C ALA A 628 -22.88 55.87 23.85
N ALA A 629 -22.75 56.92 23.02
CA ALA A 629 -23.54 57.08 21.80
C ALA A 629 -22.99 56.25 20.61
N LEU A 630 -21.66 56.06 20.53
CA LEU A 630 -21.02 55.48 19.35
C LEU A 630 -20.57 54.03 19.55
N VAL A 631 -20.26 53.63 20.79
CA VAL A 631 -19.65 52.33 21.07
C VAL A 631 -20.72 51.32 21.47
N GLU A 632 -21.07 50.43 20.54
CA GLU A 632 -22.01 49.34 20.78
C GLU A 632 -21.29 48.12 21.40
N PRO A 633 -21.74 47.58 22.55
CA PRO A 633 -21.05 46.49 23.25
C PRO A 633 -20.90 45.19 22.43
N GLU A 634 -21.82 44.93 21.51
CA GLU A 634 -21.94 43.66 20.78
C GLU A 634 -21.25 43.66 19.39
N GLN A 635 -20.74 44.82 18.93
CA GLN A 635 -20.18 45.00 17.58
C GLN A 635 -18.76 45.60 17.55
N ARG A 636 -17.97 45.48 18.63
CA ARG A 636 -16.59 46.01 18.66
C ARG A 636 -15.65 45.15 17.82
N TYR A 637 -15.24 45.69 16.68
CA TYR A 637 -14.28 45.05 15.77
C TYR A 637 -12.84 45.52 15.99
N ASP A 638 -12.66 46.73 16.54
CA ASP A 638 -11.36 47.35 16.81
C ASP A 638 -11.32 48.07 18.16
N ASP A 639 -10.11 48.45 18.58
CA ASP A 639 -9.88 49.28 19.76
C ASP A 639 -10.44 50.70 19.51
N VAL A 640 -10.83 51.37 20.59
CA VAL A 640 -11.45 52.70 20.54
C VAL A 640 -10.68 53.65 21.43
N THR A 641 -10.10 54.66 20.81
CA THR A 641 -9.41 55.75 21.49
C THR A 641 -10.14 57.06 21.22
N ALA A 642 -10.32 57.87 22.27
CA ALA A 642 -10.83 59.23 22.13
C ALA A 642 -10.13 60.17 23.12
N VAL A 643 -9.71 61.34 22.65
CA VAL A 643 -9.12 62.42 23.45
C VAL A 643 -9.91 63.70 23.20
N VAL A 644 -10.41 64.30 24.27
CA VAL A 644 -11.23 65.51 24.27
C VAL A 644 -10.49 66.60 25.02
N ALA A 645 -10.16 67.70 24.33
CA ALA A 645 -9.48 68.87 24.88
C ALA A 645 -10.34 70.13 24.68
N ARG A 646 -10.83 70.73 25.76
CA ARG A 646 -11.63 71.95 25.73
C ARG A 646 -10.81 73.15 26.20
N LEU A 647 -10.79 74.22 25.42
CA LEU A 647 -10.20 75.49 25.83
C LEU A 647 -11.14 76.19 26.82
N THR A 648 -10.65 76.48 28.02
CA THR A 648 -11.37 77.26 29.04
C THR A 648 -10.87 78.71 29.06
N ALA A 649 -11.80 79.63 29.32
CA ALA A 649 -11.55 81.08 29.31
C ALA A 649 -10.73 81.56 30.52
#